data_AF-A0A4S8P2Y1-F1
#
_entry.id   AF-A0A4S8P2Y1-F1
#
_cell.length_a   1.000
_cell.length_b   1.000
_cell.length_c   1.000
_cell.angle_alpha   90.00
_cell.angle_beta   90.00
_cell.angle_gamma   90.00
#
_symmetry.space_group_name_H-M   'P 1'
#
loop_
_entity.id
_entity.type
_entity.pdbx_description
1 polymer ?
#
loop_
_entity_poly.entity_id
_entity_poly.type
_entity_poly.pdbx_seq_one_letter_code
_entity_poly.pdbx_strand_id
1 'polypeptide(L)'
;MAPPSSESFTESPKLSERPIPPPQRSCTPMNDRPRDRQRRLRTLAAGTGALLLASLAFAQPAAAQDVVHTSDFEDGTVGAWAPRGPVTLAVEDGALLTTGRSADWHGPSFDLTGLVAPGGLYEIALKVRFADDSAGELLTATVQREDAAGTSYDSVVYQAPASTEWTELSGQYSIASPADALTFYVESPTVDASYLIDDFTVTELTPPGVEHDIPSLKDVLADDFRIGAAVDPRDLTGPSGELLGKHFNQITAENHMKPDAIQPTEGTFTFDAADELVDYAEANGMEVYGHTFLWHTSQVPEWWFQYPAGHPKAGEPLGDSDEDRQIMTDRLEAHIGALAEHYGDRIWAWDVVNEVISDNNAEVYRHSRWYEIFDGPDYVYEAFRIAREQFDAVGATDVKLYINDYGTENPGKRDNLYNLVEDMLAAGVPVDGVGHQTHINLNTSIDQVEQTLDKFAGLGVLQSVTELDIAIGAPGEGVEFPELEARLVEQGHYYRDLFAMYREHADQLESVTVWGLHDGRSWLRSETRPLEAPLLFGDDLRSKWAYWGIVDPTRLPEVPDTETPEFARVQVPLADAAPAIDGEREAAWDEANTVATDVVIEGDESGAKADVSLMWDEGALYALFEVTDPQLDESSVNPWEQDSVELFLSPGNAREGGYGDADGQYRVSFTNAVSLGGNGPDSGELTSAAAVTDTGYRVEVALTLAEGQGVVGAEHGLELQVNDGTDGARTGVRTWYDPTGLSWNTNANWGIAELVEEVDEGDGGGKLPTTGLGLTVAFAGAAVLALAGAATLVTVRRRRAAAWGE
;
A
#
# COMPACT_ATOMS: atom_id res chain seq x y z
N MET A 1 6.92 74.16 -21.46
CA MET A 1 8.27 74.46 -22.00
C MET A 1 8.60 73.38 -23.04
N ALA A 2 9.47 73.69 -24.00
CA ALA A 2 9.78 72.83 -25.15
C ALA A 2 10.97 71.86 -24.88
N PRO A 3 11.20 70.82 -25.70
CA PRO A 3 12.22 69.78 -25.51
C PRO A 3 13.59 70.16 -26.12
N PRO A 4 14.62 69.29 -25.96
CA PRO A 4 15.12 68.48 -27.10
C PRO A 4 15.43 67.01 -26.68
N SER A 5 15.55 65.96 -27.51
CA SER A 5 15.82 65.70 -28.95
C SER A 5 17.29 65.63 -29.41
N SER A 6 17.65 64.52 -30.07
CA SER A 6 18.79 64.30 -31.01
C SER A 6 20.23 64.38 -30.41
N GLU A 7 21.27 63.74 -30.96
CA GLU A 7 21.57 63.36 -32.36
C GLU A 7 22.26 61.98 -32.54
N SER A 8 22.35 61.54 -33.80
CA SER A 8 23.13 60.40 -34.29
C SER A 8 24.08 60.84 -35.43
N PHE A 9 25.33 60.35 -35.45
CA PHE A 9 26.29 60.43 -36.57
C PHE A 9 27.21 59.18 -36.43
N THR A 10 27.10 58.11 -37.24
CA THR A 10 27.52 57.86 -38.65
C THR A 10 28.91 57.22 -38.82
N GLU A 11 28.93 56.14 -39.61
CA GLU A 11 29.98 55.64 -40.51
C GLU A 11 31.31 55.03 -39.96
N SER A 12 31.35 53.68 -40.01
CA SER A 12 32.44 52.80 -40.49
C SER A 12 33.23 53.37 -41.70
N PRO A 13 34.45 52.90 -42.08
CA PRO A 13 34.90 51.50 -41.97
C PRO A 13 36.42 51.20 -41.79
N LYS A 14 36.76 49.92 -41.58
CA LYS A 14 37.81 49.23 -42.39
C LYS A 14 37.78 47.70 -42.29
N LEU A 15 37.65 47.06 -43.46
CA LEU A 15 38.14 45.70 -43.75
C LEU A 15 39.68 45.72 -43.82
N SER A 16 40.47 44.64 -43.89
CA SER A 16 40.30 43.18 -44.00
C SER A 16 41.39 42.51 -43.09
N GLU A 17 41.62 41.20 -42.93
CA GLU A 17 41.59 40.08 -43.88
C GLU A 17 41.65 38.71 -43.15
N ARG A 18 41.11 37.65 -43.76
CA ARG A 18 41.10 36.25 -43.24
C ARG A 18 42.34 35.45 -43.74
N PRO A 19 42.61 34.20 -43.30
CA PRO A 19 41.88 33.03 -43.83
C PRO A 19 41.61 31.83 -42.88
N ILE A 20 40.48 31.15 -43.17
CA ILE A 20 40.07 29.80 -42.74
C ILE A 20 39.62 29.10 -44.05
N PRO A 21 40.19 27.95 -44.47
CA PRO A 21 39.70 26.60 -44.10
C PRO A 21 40.88 25.56 -44.07
N PRO A 22 40.76 24.21 -44.18
CA PRO A 22 39.56 23.36 -44.36
C PRO A 22 39.45 22.04 -43.55
N PRO A 23 38.29 21.34 -43.62
CA PRO A 23 37.98 20.10 -42.89
C PRO A 23 38.08 18.83 -43.77
N GLN A 24 37.83 17.64 -43.19
CA GLN A 24 37.47 16.43 -43.94
C GLN A 24 36.50 15.51 -43.19
N ARG A 25 35.54 14.92 -43.94
CA ARG A 25 34.60 13.85 -43.53
C ARG A 25 35.00 12.54 -44.21
N SER A 26 34.64 11.39 -43.63
CA SER A 26 34.30 10.16 -44.38
C SER A 26 33.55 9.15 -43.49
N CYS A 27 32.62 8.39 -44.07
CA CYS A 27 31.79 7.39 -43.36
C CYS A 27 32.11 5.94 -43.81
N THR A 28 31.81 4.97 -42.92
CA THR A 28 31.47 3.53 -43.16
C THR A 28 32.52 2.60 -43.84
N PRO A 29 32.45 1.23 -43.74
CA PRO A 29 31.39 0.35 -43.19
C PRO A 29 31.80 -0.84 -42.25
N MET A 30 30.76 -1.54 -41.76
CA MET A 30 30.56 -2.90 -41.19
C MET A 30 31.67 -3.99 -41.01
N ASN A 31 31.39 -4.87 -40.02
CA ASN A 31 31.84 -6.26 -39.75
C ASN A 31 33.34 -6.46 -39.38
N ASP A 32 33.72 -7.17 -38.31
CA ASP A 32 33.32 -8.55 -37.96
C ASP A 32 33.47 -8.91 -36.45
N ARG A 33 32.79 -10.01 -36.05
CA ARG A 33 32.86 -10.76 -34.76
C ARG A 33 34.29 -11.36 -34.51
N PRO A 34 34.70 -11.82 -33.29
CA PRO A 34 33.84 -12.63 -32.39
C PRO A 34 34.03 -12.56 -30.85
N ARG A 35 33.01 -13.11 -30.18
CA ARG A 35 33.08 -13.70 -28.83
C ARG A 35 34.21 -14.73 -28.78
N ASP A 36 35.03 -14.77 -27.73
CA ASP A 36 35.84 -15.95 -27.42
C ASP A 36 35.72 -16.34 -25.93
N ARG A 37 34.89 -17.38 -25.68
CA ARG A 37 34.83 -18.09 -24.40
C ARG A 37 36.06 -18.98 -24.30
N GLN A 38 37.05 -18.68 -23.44
CA GLN A 38 37.95 -19.74 -22.97
C GLN A 38 38.61 -19.54 -21.60
N ARG A 39 38.11 -20.34 -20.65
CA ARG A 39 38.83 -21.03 -19.55
C ARG A 39 40.12 -20.39 -19.02
N ARG A 40 40.12 -20.07 -17.73
CA ARG A 40 41.25 -20.40 -16.85
C ARG A 40 40.80 -21.20 -15.63
N LEU A 41 41.24 -22.45 -15.57
CA LEU A 41 41.16 -23.25 -14.35
C LEU A 41 42.14 -22.72 -13.29
N ARG A 42 41.67 -22.70 -12.04
CA ARG A 42 42.40 -23.05 -10.80
C ARG A 42 43.85 -22.59 -10.67
N THR A 43 44.09 -21.68 -9.73
CA THR A 43 45.20 -21.83 -8.78
C THR A 43 44.67 -21.63 -7.36
N LEU A 44 44.55 -22.73 -6.61
CA LEU A 44 44.21 -22.72 -5.19
C LEU A 44 45.51 -22.55 -4.39
N ALA A 45 45.67 -21.47 -3.62
CA ALA A 45 46.80 -21.29 -2.71
C ALA A 45 46.39 -20.49 -1.47
N ALA A 46 46.27 -21.21 -0.35
CA ALA A 46 45.83 -20.77 0.96
C ALA A 46 46.39 -19.40 1.44
N GLY A 47 45.48 -18.54 1.90
CA GLY A 47 45.75 -17.41 2.79
C GLY A 47 44.86 -17.54 4.03
N THR A 48 45.44 -17.89 5.17
CA THR A 48 44.72 -18.23 6.40
C THR A 48 43.99 -17.06 7.04
N GLY A 49 42.67 -17.21 7.19
CA GLY A 49 42.01 -17.10 8.50
C GLY A 49 42.09 -15.77 9.23
N ALA A 50 41.25 -14.82 8.81
CA ALA A 50 40.58 -13.92 9.73
C ALA A 50 39.07 -14.19 9.60
N LEU A 51 38.49 -14.97 10.54
CA LEU A 51 37.04 -14.93 10.72
C LEU A 51 36.73 -13.56 11.32
N LEU A 52 36.33 -12.62 10.47
CA LEU A 52 35.38 -11.61 10.89
C LEU A 52 34.09 -12.36 11.19
N LEU A 53 33.87 -12.61 12.48
CA LEU A 53 32.54 -12.89 13.00
C LEU A 53 31.74 -11.60 12.81
N ALA A 54 31.16 -11.44 11.62
CA ALA A 54 29.92 -10.70 11.50
C ALA A 54 28.93 -11.46 12.38
N SER A 55 28.73 -10.95 13.61
CA SER A 55 27.61 -11.36 14.43
C SER A 55 26.36 -10.98 13.66
N LEU A 56 25.73 -11.98 13.04
CA LEU A 56 24.35 -11.89 12.60
C LEU A 56 23.56 -11.30 13.75
N ALA A 57 23.05 -10.08 13.56
CA ALA A 57 22.03 -9.52 14.42
C ALA A 57 20.73 -10.25 14.10
N PHE A 58 20.67 -11.53 14.51
CA PHE A 58 19.37 -12.11 14.85
C PHE A 58 18.73 -11.15 15.82
N ALA A 59 17.47 -10.79 15.59
CA ALA A 59 16.67 -10.07 16.57
C ALA A 59 16.83 -10.78 17.91
N GLN A 60 17.55 -10.15 18.85
CA GLN A 60 17.50 -10.63 20.21
C GLN A 60 16.09 -10.29 20.69
N PRO A 61 15.30 -11.25 21.16
CA PRO A 61 14.01 -10.92 21.75
C PRO A 61 14.22 -9.89 22.85
N ALA A 62 13.23 -8.99 23.01
CA ALA A 62 13.23 -7.96 24.04
C ALA A 62 13.74 -8.55 25.37
N ALA A 63 14.78 -7.94 25.93
CA ALA A 63 15.45 -8.52 27.09
C ALA A 63 14.55 -8.31 28.32
N ALA A 64 13.84 -9.36 28.74
CA ALA A 64 13.05 -9.36 29.95
C ALA A 64 13.90 -8.87 31.13
N GLN A 65 13.55 -7.71 31.70
CA GLN A 65 14.23 -7.17 32.88
C GLN A 65 13.64 -7.78 34.15
N ASP A 66 12.38 -7.45 34.43
CA ASP A 66 11.67 -7.84 35.64
C ASP A 66 10.26 -8.35 35.31
N VAL A 67 9.92 -9.50 35.88
CA VAL A 67 8.53 -9.97 35.96
C VAL A 67 7.84 -9.12 37.02
N VAL A 68 7.07 -8.13 36.60
CA VAL A 68 6.41 -7.16 37.49
C VAL A 68 5.24 -7.79 38.25
N HIS A 69 4.65 -8.87 37.73
CA HIS A 69 3.67 -9.69 38.44
C HIS A 69 3.65 -11.14 37.95
N THR A 70 3.28 -12.07 38.84
CA THR A 70 3.02 -13.48 38.49
C THR A 70 1.87 -14.09 39.31
N SER A 71 1.17 -15.07 38.76
CA SER A 71 0.21 -15.93 39.46
C SER A 71 0.32 -17.36 38.96
N ASP A 72 0.89 -18.23 39.81
CA ASP A 72 1.11 -19.67 39.62
C ASP A 72 0.09 -20.54 40.38
N PHE A 73 -0.78 -19.92 41.21
CA PHE A 73 -1.85 -20.54 42.00
C PHE A 73 -1.47 -21.75 42.91
N GLU A 74 -0.18 -22.09 43.01
CA GLU A 74 0.38 -23.18 43.84
C GLU A 74 0.13 -23.02 45.34
N ASP A 75 -0.26 -21.82 45.80
CA ASP A 75 -0.70 -21.58 47.19
C ASP A 75 -2.14 -22.06 47.47
N GLY A 76 -2.87 -22.49 46.43
CA GLY A 76 -4.25 -22.97 46.50
C GLY A 76 -5.31 -21.88 46.64
N THR A 77 -4.96 -20.61 46.36
CA THR A 77 -5.86 -19.47 46.47
C THR A 77 -6.01 -18.73 45.15
N VAL A 78 -7.17 -18.08 44.96
CA VAL A 78 -7.43 -17.24 43.77
C VAL A 78 -6.62 -15.93 43.77
N GLY A 79 -5.81 -15.67 44.80
CA GLY A 79 -4.98 -14.48 44.91
C GLY A 79 -5.77 -13.17 44.79
N ALA A 80 -5.29 -12.29 43.90
CA ALA A 80 -5.93 -11.01 43.57
C ALA A 80 -6.94 -11.09 42.41
N TRP A 81 -7.21 -12.29 41.87
CA TRP A 81 -8.16 -12.46 40.78
C TRP A 81 -9.61 -12.31 41.27
N ALA A 82 -10.42 -11.66 40.45
CA ALA A 82 -11.82 -11.37 40.70
C ALA A 82 -12.73 -11.97 39.61
N PRO A 83 -13.99 -12.32 39.93
CA PRO A 83 -14.96 -12.76 38.92
C PRO A 83 -15.49 -11.57 38.11
N ARG A 84 -15.31 -11.60 36.79
CA ARG A 84 -15.98 -10.71 35.83
C ARG A 84 -17.33 -11.32 35.47
N GLY A 85 -18.40 -10.72 36.00
CA GLY A 85 -19.76 -11.27 35.90
C GLY A 85 -20.04 -12.40 36.92
N PRO A 86 -21.17 -13.11 36.80
CA PRO A 86 -21.64 -14.14 37.73
C PRO A 86 -20.90 -15.49 37.64
N VAL A 87 -19.57 -15.47 37.45
CA VAL A 87 -18.73 -16.69 37.39
C VAL A 87 -18.33 -17.19 38.78
N THR A 88 -17.92 -18.45 38.87
CA THR A 88 -17.24 -19.02 40.03
C THR A 88 -15.78 -19.30 39.69
N LEU A 89 -14.87 -18.75 40.50
CA LEU A 89 -13.44 -19.00 40.43
C LEU A 89 -13.01 -19.95 41.57
N ALA A 90 -12.20 -20.95 41.25
CA ALA A 90 -11.62 -21.89 42.21
C ALA A 90 -10.23 -22.31 41.73
N VAL A 91 -9.34 -22.70 42.65
CA VAL A 91 -8.06 -23.32 42.27
C VAL A 91 -8.19 -24.83 42.33
N GLU A 92 -7.86 -25.51 41.23
CA GLU A 92 -7.86 -26.95 41.08
C GLU A 92 -6.50 -27.41 40.50
N ASP A 93 -5.85 -28.36 41.16
CA ASP A 93 -4.55 -28.95 40.76
C ASP A 93 -3.45 -27.93 40.37
N GLY A 94 -3.44 -26.75 41.01
CA GLY A 94 -2.45 -25.69 40.78
C GLY A 94 -2.88 -24.62 39.78
N ALA A 95 -4.09 -24.68 39.20
CA ALA A 95 -4.56 -23.71 38.21
C ALA A 95 -5.92 -23.08 38.58
N LEU A 96 -6.19 -21.87 38.08
CA LEU A 96 -7.43 -21.13 38.32
C LEU A 96 -8.54 -21.57 37.35
N LEU A 97 -9.44 -22.44 37.81
CA LEU A 97 -10.65 -22.85 37.12
C LEU A 97 -11.73 -21.75 37.17
N THR A 98 -12.27 -21.42 36.00
CA THR A 98 -13.46 -20.57 35.81
C THR A 98 -14.65 -21.41 35.37
N THR A 99 -15.78 -21.30 36.08
CA THR A 99 -17.04 -22.01 35.78
C THR A 99 -18.26 -21.09 35.89
N GLY A 100 -19.41 -21.53 35.37
CA GLY A 100 -20.69 -20.82 35.51
C GLY A 100 -20.82 -19.57 34.65
N ARG A 101 -20.04 -19.48 33.56
CA ARG A 101 -20.16 -18.41 32.56
C ARG A 101 -21.54 -18.43 31.91
N SER A 102 -22.00 -17.24 31.53
CA SER A 102 -23.38 -17.00 31.05
C SER A 102 -23.51 -15.82 30.08
N ALA A 103 -22.38 -15.26 29.69
CA ALA A 103 -22.14 -14.39 28.55
C ALA A 103 -20.71 -14.67 28.08
N ASP A 104 -20.41 -14.31 26.84
CA ASP A 104 -19.08 -14.44 26.23
C ASP A 104 -17.99 -13.71 27.04
N TRP A 105 -18.22 -12.45 27.41
CA TRP A 105 -17.30 -11.59 28.17
C TRP A 105 -17.15 -11.92 29.67
N HIS A 106 -17.86 -12.91 30.19
CA HIS A 106 -17.70 -13.35 31.58
C HIS A 106 -16.40 -14.16 31.76
N GLY A 107 -15.70 -14.02 32.88
CA GLY A 107 -14.42 -14.71 33.09
C GLY A 107 -13.67 -14.35 34.38
N PRO A 108 -12.41 -14.81 34.55
CA PRO A 108 -11.51 -14.32 35.58
C PRO A 108 -10.93 -12.96 35.15
N SER A 109 -10.75 -12.04 36.08
CA SER A 109 -10.15 -10.72 35.82
C SER A 109 -9.10 -10.32 36.86
N PHE A 110 -8.16 -9.48 36.46
CA PHE A 110 -7.02 -9.01 37.24
C PHE A 110 -6.77 -7.51 37.00
N ASP A 111 -6.38 -6.76 38.03
CA ASP A 111 -6.13 -5.31 37.99
C ASP A 111 -4.67 -5.01 37.60
N LEU A 112 -4.47 -4.39 36.43
CA LEU A 112 -3.16 -3.99 35.89
C LEU A 112 -2.78 -2.54 36.20
N THR A 113 -3.67 -1.74 36.80
CA THR A 113 -3.55 -0.28 36.90
C THR A 113 -2.26 0.18 37.61
N GLY A 114 -1.78 -0.62 38.57
CA GLY A 114 -0.53 -0.37 39.30
C GLY A 114 0.72 -1.05 38.71
N LEU A 115 0.60 -1.77 37.60
CA LEU A 115 1.66 -2.58 36.98
C LEU A 115 2.09 -2.05 35.62
N VAL A 116 1.16 -1.53 34.82
CA VAL A 116 1.40 -0.99 33.48
C VAL A 116 1.52 0.52 33.54
N ALA A 117 2.72 1.05 33.28
CA ALA A 117 2.96 2.49 33.21
C ALA A 117 2.76 3.04 31.79
N PRO A 118 2.30 4.31 31.64
CA PRO A 118 2.28 4.98 30.33
C PRO A 118 3.67 5.02 29.67
N GLY A 119 3.72 4.70 28.38
CA GLY A 119 4.96 4.59 27.60
C GLY A 119 5.81 3.34 27.90
N GLY A 120 5.38 2.47 28.82
CA GLY A 120 6.00 1.17 29.07
C GLY A 120 5.46 0.09 28.14
N LEU A 121 6.33 -0.82 27.70
CA LEU A 121 5.96 -2.01 26.94
C LEU A 121 5.99 -3.23 27.87
N TYR A 122 4.96 -4.07 27.82
CA TYR A 122 4.82 -5.24 28.67
C TYR A 122 4.47 -6.47 27.85
N GLU A 123 4.99 -7.63 28.22
CA GLU A 123 4.47 -8.92 27.78
C GLU A 123 3.48 -9.41 28.83
N ILE A 124 2.26 -9.74 28.40
CA ILE A 124 1.26 -10.42 29.21
C ILE A 124 1.15 -11.83 28.67
N ALA A 125 1.48 -12.82 29.50
CA ALA A 125 1.44 -14.23 29.13
C ALA A 125 0.70 -15.08 30.17
N LEU A 126 0.08 -16.17 29.72
CA LEU A 126 -0.61 -17.14 30.56
C LEU A 126 -0.74 -18.48 29.84
N LYS A 127 -0.80 -19.57 30.61
CA LYS A 127 -1.25 -20.85 30.10
C LYS A 127 -2.76 -20.97 30.25
N VAL A 128 -3.39 -21.57 29.25
CA VAL A 128 -4.83 -21.82 29.20
C VAL A 128 -5.13 -23.24 28.77
N ARG A 129 -6.24 -23.78 29.25
CA ARG A 129 -6.90 -24.96 28.66
C ARG A 129 -8.39 -24.97 28.99
N PHE A 130 -9.19 -25.59 28.14
CA PHE A 130 -10.56 -25.94 28.49
C PHE A 130 -10.60 -27.10 29.49
N ALA A 131 -11.59 -27.09 30.38
CA ALA A 131 -11.84 -28.22 31.26
C ALA A 131 -12.29 -29.45 30.44
N ASP A 132 -11.99 -30.66 30.91
CA ASP A 132 -12.11 -31.90 30.13
C ASP A 132 -13.53 -32.20 29.59
N ASP A 133 -14.58 -31.70 30.26
CA ASP A 133 -16.00 -31.82 29.88
C ASP A 133 -16.58 -30.55 29.21
N SER A 134 -15.72 -29.59 28.83
CA SER A 134 -16.09 -28.28 28.26
C SER A 134 -16.07 -28.27 26.73
N ALA A 135 -16.97 -27.49 26.11
CA ALA A 135 -17.15 -27.43 24.64
C ALA A 135 -16.57 -26.16 23.99
N GLY A 136 -15.61 -25.50 24.66
CA GLY A 136 -14.94 -24.32 24.12
C GLY A 136 -13.81 -24.67 23.14
N GLU A 137 -13.55 -23.78 22.19
CA GLU A 137 -12.49 -23.92 21.18
C GLU A 137 -11.55 -22.70 21.13
N LEU A 138 -12.05 -21.51 21.48
CA LEU A 138 -11.33 -20.23 21.36
C LEU A 138 -11.33 -19.45 22.68
N LEU A 139 -10.21 -18.81 23.02
CA LEU A 139 -10.07 -17.91 24.16
C LEU A 139 -9.50 -16.56 23.71
N THR A 140 -10.04 -15.48 24.26
CA THR A 140 -9.51 -14.12 24.08
C THR A 140 -8.97 -13.62 25.42
N ALA A 141 -7.83 -12.94 25.41
CA ALA A 141 -7.24 -12.26 26.56
C ALA A 141 -7.34 -10.74 26.31
N THR A 142 -8.10 -10.03 27.13
CA THR A 142 -8.52 -8.64 26.88
C THR A 142 -8.16 -7.74 28.07
N VAL A 143 -7.71 -6.52 27.81
CA VAL A 143 -7.61 -5.46 28.82
C VAL A 143 -8.71 -4.43 28.57
N GLN A 144 -9.60 -4.27 29.54
CA GLN A 144 -10.50 -3.11 29.59
C GLN A 144 -9.73 -1.93 30.18
N ARG A 145 -9.72 -0.80 29.47
CA ARG A 145 -9.20 0.48 29.96
C ARG A 145 -10.35 1.43 30.28
N GLU A 146 -10.27 2.09 31.44
CA GLU A 146 -11.13 3.21 31.81
C GLU A 146 -10.26 4.47 32.01
N ASP A 147 -10.60 5.55 31.33
CA ASP A 147 -9.90 6.83 31.37
C ASP A 147 -10.88 8.00 31.17
N ALA A 148 -10.36 9.24 31.06
CA ALA A 148 -11.18 10.44 30.90
C ALA A 148 -11.99 10.49 29.58
N ALA A 149 -11.59 9.74 28.55
CA ALA A 149 -12.31 9.64 27.28
C ALA A 149 -13.41 8.55 27.31
N GLY A 150 -13.29 7.55 28.19
CA GLY A 150 -14.35 6.58 28.47
C GLY A 150 -13.83 5.18 28.76
N THR A 151 -14.51 4.17 28.20
CA THR A 151 -14.13 2.76 28.31
C THR A 151 -13.73 2.21 26.96
N SER A 152 -12.55 1.60 26.88
CA SER A 152 -12.01 0.92 25.69
C SER A 152 -11.57 -0.51 26.03
N TYR A 153 -11.36 -1.34 25.00
CA TYR A 153 -11.04 -2.76 25.13
C TYR A 153 -9.94 -3.14 24.16
N ASP A 154 -8.80 -3.55 24.69
CA ASP A 154 -7.61 -3.92 23.93
C ASP A 154 -7.44 -5.45 24.00
N SER A 155 -7.38 -6.16 22.87
CA SER A 155 -7.08 -7.60 22.87
C SER A 155 -5.56 -7.82 22.93
N VAL A 156 -5.07 -8.45 24.00
CA VAL A 156 -3.69 -8.94 24.11
C VAL A 156 -3.49 -10.15 23.19
N VAL A 157 -4.48 -11.04 23.16
CA VAL A 157 -4.56 -12.18 22.24
C VAL A 157 -6.03 -12.36 21.86
N TYR A 158 -6.34 -12.33 20.57
CA TYR A 158 -7.72 -12.45 20.08
C TYR A 158 -8.04 -13.87 19.58
N GLN A 159 -9.13 -14.45 20.09
CA GLN A 159 -9.69 -15.75 19.68
C GLN A 159 -8.65 -16.87 19.43
N ALA A 160 -7.65 -17.00 20.30
CA ALA A 160 -6.63 -18.02 20.15
C ALA A 160 -7.22 -19.43 20.32
N PRO A 161 -6.87 -20.38 19.44
CA PRO A 161 -7.23 -21.78 19.60
C PRO A 161 -6.69 -22.39 20.90
N ALA A 162 -7.58 -22.94 21.72
CA ALA A 162 -7.24 -23.66 22.94
C ALA A 162 -7.93 -25.02 22.96
N SER A 163 -7.38 -25.96 23.73
CA SER A 163 -7.87 -27.34 23.80
C SER A 163 -7.94 -27.81 25.26
N THR A 164 -8.16 -29.11 25.48
CA THR A 164 -8.02 -29.71 26.82
C THR A 164 -6.56 -29.86 27.28
N GLU A 165 -5.59 -29.73 26.36
CA GLU A 165 -4.16 -29.61 26.64
C GLU A 165 -3.79 -28.15 26.92
N TRP A 166 -2.72 -27.94 27.69
CA TRP A 166 -2.18 -26.60 27.99
C TRP A 166 -1.58 -25.94 26.75
N THR A 167 -2.11 -24.76 26.39
CA THR A 167 -1.55 -23.84 25.40
C THR A 167 -1.07 -22.57 26.12
N GLU A 168 0.06 -22.01 25.70
CA GLU A 168 0.51 -20.69 26.17
C GLU A 168 -0.05 -19.61 25.25
N LEU A 169 -0.68 -18.59 25.84
CA LEU A 169 -1.08 -17.36 25.16
C LEU A 169 -0.16 -16.24 25.65
N SER A 170 0.38 -15.45 24.73
CA SER A 170 1.19 -14.29 25.05
C SER A 170 0.97 -13.18 24.03
N GLY A 171 1.05 -11.94 24.48
CA GLY A 171 0.94 -10.74 23.64
C GLY A 171 1.56 -9.53 24.32
N GLN A 172 1.91 -8.53 23.52
CA GLN A 172 2.45 -7.28 24.05
C GLN A 172 1.33 -6.28 24.37
N TYR A 173 1.55 -5.47 25.40
CA TYR A 173 0.61 -4.46 25.86
C TYR A 173 1.33 -3.18 26.31
N SER A 174 0.75 -2.02 26.01
CA SER A 174 1.24 -0.70 26.40
C SER A 174 0.07 0.29 26.47
N ILE A 175 0.23 1.37 27.23
CA ILE A 175 -0.76 2.47 27.30
C ILE A 175 -0.08 3.81 26.98
N ALA A 176 -0.82 4.69 26.31
CA ALA A 176 -0.36 6.01 25.91
C ALA A 176 -0.29 7.00 27.09
N SER A 177 -1.34 6.97 27.90
CA SER A 177 -1.65 7.97 28.93
C SER A 177 -2.11 7.25 30.21
N PRO A 178 -2.10 7.92 31.38
CA PRO A 178 -2.60 7.32 32.62
C PRO A 178 -4.07 6.91 32.49
N ALA A 179 -4.35 5.64 32.76
CA ALA A 179 -5.71 5.13 32.92
C ALA A 179 -6.17 5.28 34.38
N ASP A 180 -7.47 5.53 34.59
CA ASP A 180 -8.10 5.46 35.92
C ASP A 180 -8.24 3.99 36.38
N ALA A 181 -8.44 3.06 35.42
CA ALA A 181 -8.36 1.62 35.66
C ALA A 181 -7.92 0.82 34.42
N LEU A 182 -7.17 -0.26 34.65
CA LEU A 182 -6.84 -1.30 33.66
C LEU A 182 -7.23 -2.66 34.22
N THR A 183 -8.15 -3.36 33.56
CA THR A 183 -8.63 -4.68 33.98
C THR A 183 -8.35 -5.72 32.90
N PHE A 184 -7.34 -6.55 33.10
CA PHE A 184 -7.15 -7.77 32.31
C PHE A 184 -8.28 -8.76 32.62
N TYR A 185 -8.75 -9.49 31.61
CA TYR A 185 -9.65 -10.62 31.78
C TYR A 185 -9.55 -11.62 30.62
N VAL A 186 -10.01 -12.84 30.85
CA VAL A 186 -10.10 -13.89 29.82
C VAL A 186 -11.55 -14.13 29.46
N GLU A 187 -11.86 -14.27 28.17
CA GLU A 187 -13.21 -14.47 27.65
C GLU A 187 -13.26 -15.55 26.55
N SER A 188 -14.45 -15.97 26.15
CA SER A 188 -14.63 -17.01 25.13
C SER A 188 -15.98 -16.89 24.43
N PRO A 189 -16.06 -16.98 23.08
CA PRO A 189 -17.33 -16.97 22.35
C PRO A 189 -18.25 -18.15 22.75
N THR A 190 -17.70 -19.27 23.23
CA THR A 190 -18.50 -20.36 23.80
C THR A 190 -18.96 -19.97 25.22
N VAL A 191 -20.17 -19.42 25.33
CA VAL A 191 -20.74 -18.81 26.53
C VAL A 191 -20.69 -19.69 27.80
N ASP A 192 -20.95 -20.99 27.69
CA ASP A 192 -20.99 -21.93 28.82
C ASP A 192 -19.68 -22.70 29.03
N ALA A 193 -18.65 -22.46 28.21
CA ALA A 193 -17.35 -23.09 28.36
C ALA A 193 -16.71 -22.75 29.71
N SER A 194 -16.20 -23.78 30.37
CA SER A 194 -15.34 -23.69 31.55
C SER A 194 -13.89 -23.96 31.15
N TYR A 195 -12.96 -23.19 31.70
CA TYR A 195 -11.53 -23.24 31.36
C TYR A 195 -10.68 -22.93 32.58
N LEU A 196 -9.42 -23.34 32.52
CA LEU A 196 -8.40 -23.08 33.53
C LEU A 196 -7.37 -22.10 32.95
N ILE A 197 -6.87 -21.21 33.80
CA ILE A 197 -5.67 -20.40 33.51
C ILE A 197 -4.59 -20.70 34.55
N ASP A 198 -3.34 -20.59 34.15
CA ASP A 198 -2.16 -20.89 34.96
C ASP A 198 -0.95 -20.07 34.48
N ASP A 199 0.13 -20.02 35.26
CA ASP A 199 1.39 -19.31 34.94
C ASP A 199 1.19 -17.88 34.37
N PHE A 200 0.21 -17.13 34.89
CA PHE A 200 -0.01 -15.74 34.44
C PHE A 200 1.20 -14.89 34.83
N THR A 201 1.75 -14.15 33.88
CA THR A 201 2.87 -13.24 34.08
C THR A 201 2.61 -11.91 33.37
N VAL A 202 3.09 -10.84 34.01
CA VAL A 202 3.25 -9.54 33.38
C VAL A 202 4.73 -9.21 33.50
N THR A 203 5.40 -9.05 32.37
CA THR A 203 6.85 -8.80 32.28
C THR A 203 7.07 -7.44 31.64
N GLU A 204 7.84 -6.56 32.28
CA GLU A 204 8.22 -5.30 31.64
C GLU A 204 9.27 -5.59 30.56
N LEU A 205 8.91 -5.33 29.31
CA LEU A 205 9.79 -5.45 28.17
C LEU A 205 10.55 -4.14 27.99
N THR A 206 11.87 -4.25 27.97
CA THR A 206 12.68 -3.23 27.29
C THR A 206 12.84 -3.70 25.84
N PRO A 207 12.34 -2.95 24.84
CA PRO A 207 12.80 -3.13 23.47
C PRO A 207 14.34 -3.13 23.46
N PRO A 208 15.01 -3.84 22.55
CA PRO A 208 16.47 -3.72 22.39
C PRO A 208 16.89 -2.26 22.11
N GLY A 209 15.93 -1.42 21.70
CA GLY A 209 15.85 -0.02 22.08
C GLY A 209 16.36 0.92 21.02
N VAL A 210 16.06 2.21 21.23
CA VAL A 210 16.53 3.29 20.36
C VAL A 210 18.04 3.22 20.22
N GLU A 211 18.52 3.05 18.99
CA GLU A 211 19.95 2.90 18.72
C GLU A 211 20.67 4.25 18.82
N HIS A 212 20.95 4.75 20.02
CA HIS A 212 21.49 6.11 20.18
C HIS A 212 22.81 6.36 19.40
N ASP A 213 23.63 5.33 19.18
CA ASP A 213 24.95 5.41 18.52
C ASP A 213 24.92 5.40 16.96
N ILE A 214 23.75 5.29 16.31
CA ILE A 214 23.63 5.46 14.84
C ILE A 214 23.37 6.94 14.48
N PRO A 215 23.59 7.41 13.24
CA PRO A 215 23.21 8.78 12.85
C PRO A 215 21.72 9.07 13.09
N SER A 216 21.32 10.34 13.17
CA SER A 216 19.89 10.68 13.07
C SER A 216 19.52 10.84 11.59
N LEU A 217 18.23 10.71 11.24
CA LEU A 217 17.80 11.04 9.87
C LEU A 217 17.88 12.56 9.66
N LYS A 218 17.40 13.34 10.62
CA LYS A 218 17.39 14.81 10.57
C LYS A 218 18.75 15.48 10.44
N ASP A 219 19.82 14.94 11.04
CA ASP A 219 21.17 15.51 10.87
C ASP A 219 21.80 15.09 9.53
N VAL A 220 21.40 13.94 8.97
CA VAL A 220 21.87 13.44 7.67
C VAL A 220 21.20 14.16 6.51
N LEU A 221 19.92 14.52 6.67
CA LEU A 221 19.09 15.21 5.67
C LEU A 221 19.01 16.73 5.91
N ALA A 222 19.74 17.28 6.88
CA ALA A 222 19.64 18.68 7.32
C ALA A 222 19.90 19.73 6.23
N ASP A 223 20.78 19.40 5.28
CA ASP A 223 21.10 20.25 4.12
C ASP A 223 20.17 19.95 2.91
N ASP A 224 19.33 18.91 2.98
CA ASP A 224 18.44 18.44 1.92
C ASP A 224 16.99 18.94 2.16
N PHE A 225 16.29 18.44 3.20
CA PHE A 225 14.88 18.76 3.51
C PHE A 225 14.49 18.33 4.95
N ARG A 226 13.30 18.75 5.42
CA ARG A 226 12.74 18.25 6.70
C ARG A 226 12.38 16.76 6.58
N ILE A 227 12.64 15.98 7.63
CA ILE A 227 12.25 14.57 7.74
C ILE A 227 11.23 14.40 8.87
N GLY A 228 10.00 14.08 8.47
CA GLY A 228 8.85 13.95 9.37
C GLY A 228 8.41 12.52 9.64
N ALA A 229 7.58 12.34 10.66
CA ALA A 229 6.84 11.11 10.91
C ALA A 229 5.39 11.41 11.31
N ALA A 230 4.44 10.59 10.82
CA ALA A 230 3.08 10.55 11.36
C ALA A 230 3.06 9.82 12.71
N VAL A 231 2.36 10.41 13.68
CA VAL A 231 2.33 9.95 15.08
C VAL A 231 0.99 10.22 15.76
N ASP A 232 0.73 9.48 16.82
CA ASP A 232 -0.32 9.71 17.82
C ASP A 232 0.32 10.09 19.18
N PRO A 233 -0.45 10.57 20.19
CA PRO A 233 0.07 10.88 21.53
C PRO A 233 0.86 9.73 22.19
N ARG A 234 0.47 8.48 21.90
CA ARG A 234 1.16 7.26 22.37
C ARG A 234 2.63 7.17 21.92
N ASP A 235 2.96 7.78 20.78
CA ASP A 235 4.28 7.71 20.18
C ASP A 235 5.22 8.84 20.68
N LEU A 236 4.70 9.77 21.50
CA LEU A 236 5.43 10.92 22.06
C LEU A 236 6.19 10.61 23.36
N THR A 237 5.98 9.44 23.94
CA THR A 237 6.54 9.07 25.26
C THR A 237 7.37 7.79 25.21
N GLY A 238 8.15 7.55 26.27
CA GLY A 238 8.98 6.35 26.39
C GLY A 238 9.98 6.17 25.23
N PRO A 239 10.31 4.92 24.89
CA PRO A 239 11.21 4.60 23.77
C PRO A 239 10.74 5.12 22.41
N SER A 240 9.43 5.22 22.15
CA SER A 240 8.89 5.80 20.91
C SER A 240 9.19 7.30 20.82
N GLY A 241 8.95 8.04 21.89
CA GLY A 241 9.31 9.47 21.98
C GLY A 241 10.82 9.68 21.82
N GLU A 242 11.65 8.81 22.41
CA GLU A 242 13.10 8.86 22.22
C GLU A 242 13.54 8.60 20.76
N LEU A 243 12.86 7.68 20.05
CA LEU A 243 13.12 7.40 18.63
C LEU A 243 12.73 8.59 17.76
N LEU A 244 11.52 9.12 17.99
CA LEU A 244 10.97 10.29 17.32
C LEU A 244 11.89 11.52 17.52
N GLY A 245 12.22 11.81 18.78
CA GLY A 245 13.14 12.86 19.21
C GLY A 245 14.55 12.73 18.62
N LYS A 246 15.06 11.50 18.48
CA LYS A 246 16.35 11.23 17.86
C LYS A 246 16.33 11.50 16.35
N HIS A 247 15.36 10.95 15.62
CA HIS A 247 15.46 10.85 14.16
C HIS A 247 14.78 11.97 13.38
N PHE A 248 13.68 12.55 13.87
CA PHE A 248 12.81 13.43 13.07
C PHE A 248 12.89 14.91 13.52
N ASN A 249 12.54 15.82 12.60
CA ASN A 249 12.41 17.26 12.86
C ASN A 249 11.06 17.85 12.40
N GLN A 250 10.12 17.00 12.00
CA GLN A 250 8.74 17.35 11.72
C GLN A 250 7.82 16.25 12.26
N ILE A 251 6.59 16.59 12.65
CA ILE A 251 5.53 15.61 12.92
C ILE A 251 4.24 15.96 12.18
N THR A 252 3.47 14.92 11.87
CA THR A 252 2.07 15.01 11.41
C THR A 252 1.18 14.22 12.38
N ALA A 253 0.00 14.72 12.70
CA ALA A 253 -0.97 13.96 13.49
C ALA A 253 -1.62 12.88 12.60
N GLU A 254 -1.40 11.60 12.88
CA GLU A 254 -1.92 10.48 12.06
C GLU A 254 -3.46 10.55 11.93
N ASN A 255 -4.13 10.88 13.04
CA ASN A 255 -5.58 11.04 13.09
C ASN A 255 -6.09 12.26 13.87
N HIS A 256 -5.31 12.77 14.83
CA HIS A 256 -5.83 13.72 15.83
C HIS A 256 -6.10 15.16 15.33
N MET A 257 -5.77 15.48 14.08
CA MET A 257 -6.12 16.77 13.43
C MET A 257 -7.16 16.64 12.31
N LYS A 258 -7.73 15.43 12.09
CA LYS A 258 -8.80 15.20 11.12
C LYS A 258 -10.16 15.74 11.62
N PRO A 259 -11.15 15.97 10.73
CA PRO A 259 -12.37 16.70 11.10
C PRO A 259 -13.23 16.03 12.19
N ASP A 260 -13.20 14.70 12.32
CA ASP A 260 -13.87 13.95 13.39
C ASP A 260 -13.20 14.10 14.75
N ALA A 261 -11.86 14.09 14.79
CA ALA A 261 -11.08 14.31 16.00
C ALA A 261 -11.16 15.76 16.50
N ILE A 262 -11.17 16.74 15.58
CA ILE A 262 -11.22 18.17 15.90
C ILE A 262 -12.63 18.66 16.19
N GLN A 263 -13.65 18.22 15.43
CA GLN A 263 -15.02 18.73 15.54
C GLN A 263 -16.08 17.61 15.49
N PRO A 264 -16.10 16.69 16.48
CA PRO A 264 -16.98 15.52 16.48
C PRO A 264 -18.47 15.85 16.43
N THR A 265 -18.88 17.05 16.87
CA THR A 265 -20.24 17.58 16.70
C THR A 265 -20.22 19.06 16.34
N GLU A 266 -21.18 19.52 15.53
CA GLU A 266 -21.27 20.89 15.03
C GLU A 266 -21.05 21.96 16.12
N GLY A 267 -20.01 22.78 15.95
CA GLY A 267 -19.66 23.86 16.89
C GLY A 267 -19.02 23.42 18.22
N THR A 268 -18.74 22.14 18.43
CA THR A 268 -17.99 21.64 19.60
C THR A 268 -16.63 21.14 19.13
N PHE A 269 -15.56 21.76 19.64
CA PHE A 269 -14.18 21.48 19.25
C PHE A 269 -13.42 20.74 20.36
N THR A 270 -12.50 19.88 19.95
CA THR A 270 -11.64 19.07 20.82
C THR A 270 -10.19 19.14 20.32
N PHE A 271 -9.33 19.83 21.08
CA PHE A 271 -7.93 20.06 20.70
C PHE A 271 -6.92 19.26 21.54
N ASP A 272 -7.30 18.78 22.73
CA ASP A 272 -6.40 18.22 23.76
C ASP A 272 -5.34 17.23 23.22
N ALA A 273 -5.72 16.29 22.35
CA ALA A 273 -4.80 15.31 21.78
C ALA A 273 -3.85 15.92 20.74
N ALA A 274 -4.34 16.84 19.90
CA ALA A 274 -3.52 17.55 18.91
C ALA A 274 -2.59 18.57 19.58
N ASP A 275 -3.03 19.21 20.67
CA ASP A 275 -2.20 20.08 21.51
C ASP A 275 -1.03 19.33 22.14
N GLU A 276 -1.20 18.08 22.56
CA GLU A 276 -0.10 17.25 23.08
C GLU A 276 1.00 17.03 22.02
N LEU A 277 0.62 16.84 20.75
CA LEU A 277 1.56 16.76 19.64
C LEU A 277 2.28 18.09 19.38
N VAL A 278 1.55 19.21 19.29
CA VAL A 278 2.14 20.53 19.02
C VAL A 278 3.07 20.97 20.15
N ASP A 279 2.66 20.79 21.40
CA ASP A 279 3.49 21.09 22.58
C ASP A 279 4.75 20.20 22.63
N TYR A 280 4.65 18.92 22.24
CA TYR A 280 5.81 18.04 22.10
C TYR A 280 6.77 18.51 20.99
N ALA A 281 6.24 18.90 19.83
CA ALA A 281 7.03 19.39 18.71
C ALA A 281 7.81 20.65 19.10
N GLU A 282 7.12 21.65 19.65
CA GLU A 282 7.73 22.90 20.15
C GLU A 282 8.80 22.62 21.22
N ALA A 283 8.54 21.70 22.16
CA ALA A 283 9.49 21.33 23.21
C ALA A 283 10.76 20.64 22.68
N ASN A 284 10.68 19.95 21.54
CA ASN A 284 11.79 19.23 20.92
C ASN A 284 12.42 19.96 19.72
N GLY A 285 11.91 21.14 19.36
CA GLY A 285 12.38 21.91 18.20
C GLY A 285 12.05 21.24 16.87
N MET A 286 10.87 20.64 16.78
CA MET A 286 10.29 20.07 15.57
C MET A 286 9.23 21.02 15.01
N GLU A 287 9.05 20.98 13.70
CA GLU A 287 7.93 21.63 13.01
C GLU A 287 6.68 20.73 13.02
N VAL A 288 5.49 21.31 12.85
CA VAL A 288 4.23 20.54 12.73
C VAL A 288 3.60 20.77 11.36
N TYR A 289 3.24 19.67 10.69
CA TYR A 289 2.45 19.67 9.46
C TYR A 289 1.01 19.25 9.81
N GLY A 290 0.03 20.08 9.46
CA GLY A 290 -1.37 19.90 9.82
C GLY A 290 -2.15 19.12 8.77
N HIS A 291 -2.90 18.11 9.19
CA HIS A 291 -3.68 17.23 8.32
C HIS A 291 -5.00 16.85 9.01
N THR A 292 -6.18 17.22 8.50
CA THR A 292 -6.51 18.02 7.30
C THR A 292 -7.88 18.69 7.51
N PHE A 293 -8.16 19.82 6.85
CA PHE A 293 -9.46 20.52 7.03
C PHE A 293 -10.62 19.85 6.29
N LEU A 294 -10.39 19.27 5.11
CA LEU A 294 -11.44 18.73 4.25
C LEU A 294 -10.99 17.42 3.61
N TRP A 295 -11.75 16.36 3.85
CA TRP A 295 -11.54 15.06 3.23
C TRP A 295 -12.87 14.40 2.87
N HIS A 296 -12.86 13.27 2.16
CA HIS A 296 -14.06 12.62 1.65
C HIS A 296 -14.52 11.40 2.46
N THR A 297 -13.69 10.91 3.38
CA THR A 297 -13.89 9.61 4.07
C THR A 297 -14.73 9.71 5.35
N SER A 298 -14.92 8.58 6.03
CA SER A 298 -15.71 8.44 7.27
C SER A 298 -15.20 9.26 8.46
N GLN A 299 -13.96 9.76 8.40
CA GLN A 299 -13.35 10.69 9.37
C GLN A 299 -13.85 12.15 9.18
N VAL A 300 -14.87 12.36 8.35
CA VAL A 300 -15.71 13.57 8.36
C VAL A 300 -17.06 13.22 8.99
N PRO A 301 -17.42 13.80 10.16
CA PRO A 301 -18.67 13.48 10.82
C PRO A 301 -19.91 13.79 9.97
N GLU A 302 -20.85 12.85 9.94
CA GLU A 302 -22.10 12.90 9.18
C GLU A 302 -22.89 14.22 9.34
N TRP A 303 -22.76 14.93 10.47
CA TRP A 303 -23.43 16.23 10.68
C TRP A 303 -23.04 17.29 9.64
N TRP A 304 -21.82 17.21 9.08
CA TRP A 304 -21.35 18.07 7.99
C TRP A 304 -22.29 18.08 6.79
N PHE A 305 -22.88 16.92 6.47
CA PHE A 305 -23.71 16.74 5.27
C PHE A 305 -25.21 16.79 5.56
N GLN A 306 -25.62 17.17 6.79
CA GLN A 306 -27.01 17.25 7.22
C GLN A 306 -27.42 18.68 7.59
N TYR A 307 -28.71 19.00 7.41
CA TYR A 307 -29.25 20.31 7.80
C TYR A 307 -29.11 20.56 9.32
N PRO A 308 -28.64 21.75 9.74
CA PRO A 308 -28.33 22.06 11.13
C PRO A 308 -29.57 22.13 12.03
N ALA A 309 -29.36 22.01 13.33
CA ALA A 309 -30.42 22.08 14.33
C ALA A 309 -31.19 23.41 14.26
N GLY A 310 -32.51 23.33 14.10
CA GLY A 310 -33.39 24.50 13.94
C GLY A 310 -33.77 24.84 12.49
N HIS A 311 -33.12 24.22 11.50
CA HIS A 311 -33.59 24.24 10.11
C HIS A 311 -34.89 23.43 9.96
N PRO A 312 -35.83 23.78 9.05
CA PRO A 312 -37.07 23.02 8.85
C PRO A 312 -36.89 21.56 8.42
N LYS A 313 -35.72 21.21 7.87
CA LYS A 313 -35.31 19.85 7.49
C LYS A 313 -34.22 19.26 8.41
N ALA A 314 -34.04 19.76 9.63
CA ALA A 314 -32.91 19.39 10.50
C ALA A 314 -32.69 17.87 10.61
N GLY A 315 -31.47 17.41 10.36
CA GLY A 315 -31.10 15.98 10.32
C GLY A 315 -31.43 15.23 9.02
N GLU A 316 -32.04 15.89 8.02
CA GLU A 316 -32.06 15.37 6.64
C GLU A 316 -30.73 15.72 5.93
N PRO A 317 -30.27 14.92 4.94
CA PRO A 317 -29.12 15.28 4.12
C PRO A 317 -29.33 16.58 3.33
N LEU A 318 -28.24 17.34 3.17
CA LEU A 318 -28.17 18.54 2.34
C LEU A 318 -28.36 18.21 0.85
N GLY A 319 -29.00 19.12 0.12
CA GLY A 319 -29.12 19.10 -1.33
C GLY A 319 -27.99 19.85 -2.04
N ASP A 320 -28.30 20.31 -3.25
CA ASP A 320 -27.42 21.00 -4.20
C ASP A 320 -27.82 22.48 -4.41
N SER A 321 -28.57 23.08 -3.47
CA SER A 321 -29.05 24.46 -3.59
C SER A 321 -28.04 25.49 -3.08
N ASP A 322 -28.24 26.76 -3.45
CA ASP A 322 -27.41 27.87 -2.95
C ASP A 322 -27.47 28.01 -1.42
N GLU A 323 -28.59 27.61 -0.79
CA GLU A 323 -28.73 27.56 0.67
C GLU A 323 -27.92 26.40 1.27
N ASP A 324 -27.87 25.25 0.61
CA ASP A 324 -27.10 24.08 1.03
C ASP A 324 -25.58 24.34 0.93
N ARG A 325 -25.14 24.94 -0.19
CA ARG A 325 -23.75 25.40 -0.37
C ARG A 325 -23.36 26.42 0.69
N GLN A 326 -24.21 27.41 0.99
CA GLN A 326 -23.91 28.40 2.04
C GLN A 326 -23.75 27.73 3.42
N ILE A 327 -24.57 26.72 3.76
CA ILE A 327 -24.39 25.95 5.01
C ILE A 327 -23.01 25.27 5.05
N MET A 328 -22.54 24.70 3.93
CA MET A 328 -21.20 24.10 3.87
C MET A 328 -20.10 25.15 3.99
N THR A 329 -20.22 26.30 3.33
CA THR A 329 -19.30 27.44 3.43
C THR A 329 -19.21 27.96 4.87
N ASP A 330 -20.35 28.23 5.52
CA ASP A 330 -20.42 28.69 6.93
C ASP A 330 -19.74 27.69 7.88
N ARG A 331 -19.83 26.38 7.61
CA ARG A 331 -19.18 25.32 8.39
C ARG A 331 -17.68 25.26 8.15
N LEU A 332 -17.22 25.41 6.91
CA LEU A 332 -15.79 25.52 6.59
C LEU A 332 -15.16 26.75 7.23
N GLU A 333 -15.82 27.91 7.16
CA GLU A 333 -15.40 29.13 7.86
C GLU A 333 -15.27 28.90 9.37
N ALA A 334 -16.27 28.27 10.00
CA ALA A 334 -16.24 28.00 11.44
C ALA A 334 -15.18 26.97 11.85
N HIS A 335 -14.97 25.92 11.05
CA HIS A 335 -13.99 24.86 11.34
C HIS A 335 -12.56 25.35 11.18
N ILE A 336 -12.25 25.92 10.00
CA ILE A 336 -10.91 26.42 9.68
C ILE A 336 -10.60 27.66 10.52
N GLY A 337 -11.59 28.50 10.80
CA GLY A 337 -11.47 29.65 11.70
C GLY A 337 -11.08 29.27 13.13
N ALA A 338 -11.66 28.20 13.67
CA ALA A 338 -11.30 27.70 15.01
C ALA A 338 -9.86 27.14 15.04
N LEU A 339 -9.45 26.40 14.02
CA LEU A 339 -8.08 25.89 13.89
C LEU A 339 -7.06 27.03 13.70
N ALA A 340 -7.40 28.06 12.92
CA ALA A 340 -6.59 29.26 12.75
C ALA A 340 -6.45 30.07 14.06
N GLU A 341 -7.56 30.30 14.79
CA GLU A 341 -7.53 31.01 16.08
C GLU A 341 -6.72 30.26 17.15
N HIS A 342 -6.77 28.92 17.14
CA HIS A 342 -6.11 28.09 18.15
C HIS A 342 -4.62 27.86 17.86
N TYR A 343 -4.24 27.57 16.60
CA TYR A 343 -2.85 27.25 16.23
C TYR A 343 -2.06 28.40 15.61
N GLY A 344 -2.66 29.22 14.75
CA GLY A 344 -1.93 30.28 14.01
C GLY A 344 -0.67 29.75 13.32
N ASP A 345 0.46 30.48 13.46
CA ASP A 345 1.77 30.07 12.90
C ASP A 345 2.49 28.96 13.72
N ARG A 346 1.84 28.29 14.71
CA ARG A 346 2.44 27.13 15.41
C ARG A 346 2.56 25.89 14.51
N ILE A 347 1.82 25.87 13.41
CA ILE A 347 1.79 24.79 12.41
C ILE A 347 2.16 25.45 11.07
N TRP A 348 3.23 24.96 10.43
CA TRP A 348 3.85 25.68 9.30
C TRP A 348 3.12 25.45 7.97
N ALA A 349 2.43 24.32 7.83
CA ALA A 349 1.66 23.95 6.65
C ALA A 349 0.39 23.20 7.03
N TRP A 350 -0.65 23.31 6.21
CA TRP A 350 -1.89 22.55 6.32
C TRP A 350 -2.32 21.95 4.98
N ASP A 351 -2.68 20.68 5.01
CA ASP A 351 -3.52 20.08 3.97
C ASP A 351 -4.93 20.68 4.07
N VAL A 352 -5.26 21.59 3.15
CA VAL A 352 -6.56 22.25 3.10
C VAL A 352 -7.63 21.29 2.57
N VAL A 353 -7.28 20.51 1.54
CA VAL A 353 -8.11 19.44 0.98
C VAL A 353 -7.26 18.21 0.72
N ASN A 354 -7.84 17.04 0.99
CA ASN A 354 -7.19 15.74 0.80
C ASN A 354 -7.99 14.87 -0.19
N GLU A 355 -7.29 14.20 -1.11
CA GLU A 355 -7.80 13.12 -1.98
C GLU A 355 -9.01 13.50 -2.85
N VAL A 356 -8.90 14.61 -3.58
CA VAL A 356 -9.98 15.17 -4.41
C VAL A 356 -9.99 14.62 -5.84
N ILE A 357 -8.90 14.03 -6.31
CA ILE A 357 -8.80 13.42 -7.64
C ILE A 357 -9.38 12.00 -7.60
N SER A 358 -10.07 11.60 -8.68
CA SER A 358 -10.61 10.24 -8.81
C SER A 358 -9.49 9.21 -8.99
N ASP A 359 -9.72 7.98 -8.54
CA ASP A 359 -8.86 6.83 -8.83
C ASP A 359 -9.19 6.20 -10.20
N ASN A 360 -10.33 6.60 -10.78
CA ASN A 360 -10.75 6.27 -12.13
C ASN A 360 -10.40 7.43 -13.07
N ASN A 361 -9.33 7.31 -13.86
CA ASN A 361 -8.88 8.39 -14.76
C ASN A 361 -9.87 8.76 -15.90
N ALA A 362 -11.01 8.06 -16.06
CA ALA A 362 -12.11 8.55 -16.89
C ALA A 362 -12.87 9.73 -16.25
N GLU A 363 -12.69 9.97 -14.96
CA GLU A 363 -13.24 11.05 -14.16
C GLU A 363 -12.09 11.86 -13.55
N VAL A 364 -12.15 13.20 -13.61
CA VAL A 364 -11.08 14.02 -13.02
C VAL A 364 -11.21 14.09 -11.49
N TYR A 365 -12.44 14.20 -10.99
CA TYR A 365 -12.71 14.49 -9.58
C TYR A 365 -13.44 13.34 -8.90
N ARG A 366 -13.12 13.10 -7.63
CA ARG A 366 -13.85 12.15 -6.77
C ARG A 366 -15.26 12.66 -6.52
N HIS A 367 -16.27 11.86 -6.88
CA HIS A 367 -17.70 12.12 -6.64
C HIS A 367 -18.08 11.96 -5.16
N SER A 368 -17.53 12.82 -4.30
CA SER A 368 -17.82 12.88 -2.86
C SER A 368 -19.10 13.68 -2.56
N ARG A 369 -19.61 13.60 -1.33
CA ARG A 369 -20.73 14.46 -0.89
C ARG A 369 -20.43 15.96 -0.98
N TRP A 370 -19.16 16.36 -0.88
CA TRP A 370 -18.73 17.73 -1.17
C TRP A 370 -18.97 18.09 -2.65
N TYR A 371 -18.51 17.24 -3.56
CA TYR A 371 -18.70 17.42 -5.01
C TYR A 371 -20.19 17.47 -5.38
N GLU A 372 -21.01 16.59 -4.80
CA GLU A 372 -22.46 16.54 -5.04
C GLU A 372 -23.20 17.81 -4.55
N ILE A 373 -22.88 18.33 -3.37
CA ILE A 373 -23.53 19.54 -2.82
C ILE A 373 -23.12 20.80 -3.59
N PHE A 374 -21.86 20.86 -4.05
CA PHE A 374 -21.34 22.00 -4.79
C PHE A 374 -21.59 21.93 -6.32
N ASP A 375 -22.09 20.81 -6.84
CA ASP A 375 -22.28 20.54 -8.29
C ASP A 375 -20.97 20.72 -9.09
N GLY A 376 -19.84 20.28 -8.51
CA GLY A 376 -18.52 20.43 -9.09
C GLY A 376 -17.37 20.61 -8.08
N PRO A 377 -16.15 20.90 -8.56
CA PRO A 377 -14.94 21.05 -7.73
C PRO A 377 -14.82 22.41 -7.03
N ASP A 378 -15.79 23.32 -7.16
CA ASP A 378 -15.71 24.69 -6.61
C ASP A 378 -15.49 24.74 -5.09
N TYR A 379 -15.88 23.70 -4.34
CA TYR A 379 -15.59 23.57 -2.90
C TYR A 379 -14.08 23.57 -2.60
N VAL A 380 -13.26 23.03 -3.52
CA VAL A 380 -11.79 23.00 -3.40
C VAL A 380 -11.24 24.43 -3.47
N TYR A 381 -11.70 25.20 -4.46
CA TYR A 381 -11.31 26.59 -4.65
C TYR A 381 -11.71 27.47 -3.46
N GLU A 382 -12.88 27.19 -2.89
CA GLU A 382 -13.42 27.96 -1.76
C GLU A 382 -12.74 27.62 -0.43
N ALA A 383 -12.45 26.34 -0.16
CA ALA A 383 -11.73 25.92 1.04
C ALA A 383 -10.36 26.63 1.19
N PHE A 384 -9.61 26.78 0.10
CA PHE A 384 -8.34 27.54 0.10
C PHE A 384 -8.52 29.04 0.35
N ARG A 385 -9.56 29.66 -0.21
CA ARG A 385 -9.86 31.08 0.03
C ARG A 385 -10.22 31.32 1.50
N ILE A 386 -11.10 30.47 2.04
CA ILE A 386 -11.48 30.47 3.45
C ILE A 386 -10.24 30.29 4.33
N ALA A 387 -9.40 29.29 4.06
CA ALA A 387 -8.19 29.04 4.84
C ALA A 387 -7.27 30.27 4.88
N ARG A 388 -6.97 30.88 3.73
CA ARG A 388 -6.15 32.10 3.70
C ARG A 388 -6.79 33.26 4.44
N GLU A 389 -8.10 33.46 4.30
CA GLU A 389 -8.84 34.53 5.02
C GLU A 389 -8.84 34.32 6.54
N GLN A 390 -9.08 33.09 7.02
CA GLN A 390 -9.09 32.78 8.45
C GLN A 390 -7.71 32.94 9.09
N PHE A 391 -6.65 32.44 8.44
CA PHE A 391 -5.27 32.63 8.92
C PHE A 391 -4.81 34.11 8.83
N ASP A 392 -5.20 34.86 7.79
CA ASP A 392 -4.95 36.31 7.72
C ASP A 392 -5.68 37.08 8.84
N ALA A 393 -6.90 36.68 9.19
CA ALA A 393 -7.71 37.35 10.22
C ALA A 393 -7.07 37.28 11.62
N VAL A 394 -6.38 36.17 11.93
CA VAL A 394 -5.63 35.98 13.19
C VAL A 394 -4.19 36.50 13.11
N GLY A 395 -3.73 36.90 11.91
CA GLY A 395 -2.40 37.45 11.66
C GLY A 395 -1.31 36.40 11.40
N ALA A 396 -1.70 35.15 11.15
CA ALA A 396 -0.81 34.04 10.85
C ALA A 396 -0.51 34.00 9.34
N THR A 397 0.50 34.74 8.90
CA THR A 397 0.82 34.94 7.48
C THR A 397 1.87 33.98 6.94
N ASP A 398 2.55 33.23 7.80
CA ASP A 398 3.70 32.42 7.41
C ASP A 398 3.30 30.97 7.09
N VAL A 399 2.16 30.50 7.62
CA VAL A 399 1.51 29.23 7.29
C VAL A 399 1.32 29.01 5.77
N LYS A 400 1.50 27.77 5.32
CA LYS A 400 1.40 27.34 3.92
C LYS A 400 0.17 26.46 3.68
N LEU A 401 -0.52 26.69 2.57
CA LEU A 401 -1.73 25.96 2.20
C LEU A 401 -1.42 24.92 1.10
N TYR A 402 -1.62 23.64 1.43
CA TYR A 402 -1.34 22.50 0.58
C TYR A 402 -2.61 21.78 0.10
N ILE A 403 -2.54 21.20 -1.10
CA ILE A 403 -3.47 20.18 -1.59
C ILE A 403 -2.72 18.84 -1.61
N ASN A 404 -3.31 17.79 -1.06
CA ASN A 404 -2.64 16.49 -0.85
C ASN A 404 -3.44 15.34 -1.49
N ASP A 405 -2.76 14.40 -2.14
CA ASP A 405 -3.38 13.23 -2.79
C ASP A 405 -2.37 12.06 -2.90
N TYR A 406 -2.86 10.81 -2.99
CA TYR A 406 -2.04 9.62 -3.29
C TYR A 406 -2.06 9.26 -4.76
N GLY A 407 -1.16 8.36 -5.16
CA GLY A 407 -1.09 7.89 -6.55
C GLY A 407 -0.65 8.98 -7.52
N THR A 408 -0.03 10.06 -7.03
CA THR A 408 0.44 11.18 -7.85
C THR A 408 1.62 10.80 -8.75
N GLU A 409 2.23 9.64 -8.51
CA GLU A 409 3.18 8.96 -9.41
C GLU A 409 2.51 8.25 -10.59
N ASN A 410 1.20 7.95 -10.53
CA ASN A 410 0.46 7.44 -11.69
C ASN A 410 0.24 8.59 -12.72
N PRO A 411 0.66 8.44 -13.99
CA PRO A 411 0.59 9.52 -14.98
C PRO A 411 -0.80 10.17 -15.17
N GLY A 412 -1.89 9.40 -15.12
CA GLY A 412 -3.23 9.95 -15.31
C GLY A 412 -3.69 10.78 -14.10
N LYS A 413 -3.48 10.25 -12.89
CA LYS A 413 -3.84 10.94 -11.64
C LYS A 413 -2.96 12.17 -11.40
N ARG A 414 -1.65 12.06 -11.70
CA ARG A 414 -0.67 13.15 -11.76
C ARG A 414 -1.14 14.31 -12.61
N ASP A 415 -1.56 14.02 -13.83
CA ASP A 415 -1.93 15.03 -14.82
C ASP A 415 -3.25 15.71 -14.45
N ASN A 416 -4.22 14.96 -13.90
CA ASN A 416 -5.45 15.51 -13.34
C ASN A 416 -5.19 16.46 -12.16
N LEU A 417 -4.31 16.09 -11.22
CA LEU A 417 -3.93 16.97 -10.11
C LEU A 417 -3.16 18.21 -10.59
N TYR A 418 -2.22 18.05 -11.53
CA TYR A 418 -1.47 19.17 -12.11
C TYR A 418 -2.39 20.20 -12.75
N ASN A 419 -3.36 19.74 -13.55
CA ASN A 419 -4.31 20.62 -14.24
C ASN A 419 -5.21 21.37 -13.23
N LEU A 420 -5.67 20.70 -12.17
CA LEU A 420 -6.42 21.34 -11.09
C LEU A 420 -5.60 22.46 -10.42
N VAL A 421 -4.33 22.20 -10.08
CA VAL A 421 -3.48 23.20 -9.43
C VAL A 421 -3.15 24.36 -10.38
N GLU A 422 -2.89 24.08 -11.67
CA GLU A 422 -2.69 25.11 -12.70
C GLU A 422 -3.92 26.04 -12.83
N ASP A 423 -5.14 25.47 -12.89
CA ASP A 423 -6.38 26.23 -12.96
C ASP A 423 -6.66 27.03 -11.66
N MET A 424 -6.37 26.45 -10.48
CA MET A 424 -6.49 27.15 -9.20
C MET A 424 -5.55 28.37 -9.11
N LEU A 425 -4.29 28.21 -9.51
CA LEU A 425 -3.32 29.31 -9.58
C LEU A 425 -3.75 30.37 -10.61
N ALA A 426 -4.23 29.96 -11.78
CA ALA A 426 -4.75 30.86 -12.81
C ALA A 426 -6.00 31.65 -12.35
N ALA A 427 -6.84 31.03 -11.50
CA ALA A 427 -7.98 31.64 -10.84
C ALA A 427 -7.62 32.51 -9.62
N GLY A 428 -6.33 32.58 -9.24
CA GLY A 428 -5.85 33.36 -8.10
C GLY A 428 -6.23 32.76 -6.74
N VAL A 429 -6.42 31.45 -6.66
CA VAL A 429 -6.58 30.72 -5.40
C VAL A 429 -5.22 30.67 -4.67
N PRO A 430 -5.16 30.88 -3.35
CA PRO A 430 -3.91 30.90 -2.60
C PRO A 430 -3.40 29.48 -2.28
N VAL A 431 -2.99 28.74 -3.31
CA VAL A 431 -2.29 27.45 -3.16
C VAL A 431 -0.80 27.74 -3.02
N ASP A 432 -0.20 27.38 -1.89
CA ASP A 432 1.24 27.52 -1.67
C ASP A 432 2.02 26.26 -2.10
N GLY A 433 1.42 25.07 -1.97
CA GLY A 433 2.11 23.81 -2.22
C GLY A 433 1.22 22.62 -2.60
N VAL A 434 1.89 21.52 -2.99
CA VAL A 434 1.29 20.22 -3.31
C VAL A 434 1.96 19.13 -2.47
N GLY A 435 1.12 18.30 -1.85
CA GLY A 435 1.49 17.13 -1.08
C GLY A 435 1.37 15.87 -1.94
N HIS A 436 2.41 15.05 -1.93
CA HIS A 436 2.46 13.75 -2.58
C HIS A 436 2.51 12.69 -1.49
N GLN A 437 1.36 12.06 -1.18
CA GLN A 437 1.27 11.08 -0.09
C GLN A 437 2.33 9.99 -0.24
N THR A 438 2.48 9.43 -1.45
CA THR A 438 3.51 8.44 -1.78
C THR A 438 3.39 7.14 -0.97
N HIS A 439 2.16 6.65 -0.81
CA HIS A 439 1.86 5.27 -0.40
C HIS A 439 2.21 4.31 -1.54
N ILE A 440 3.40 3.74 -1.53
CA ILE A 440 3.96 2.98 -2.66
C ILE A 440 4.39 1.57 -2.27
N ASN A 441 4.94 0.81 -3.22
CA ASN A 441 5.45 -0.54 -2.98
C ASN A 441 6.74 -0.78 -3.77
N LEU A 442 7.41 -1.91 -3.54
CA LEU A 442 8.70 -2.24 -4.16
C LEU A 442 8.67 -2.31 -5.71
N ASN A 443 7.49 -2.44 -6.32
CA ASN A 443 7.34 -2.45 -7.78
C ASN A 443 7.03 -1.06 -8.36
N THR A 444 6.81 -0.03 -7.53
CA THR A 444 6.53 1.33 -8.02
C THR A 444 7.76 1.89 -8.75
N SER A 445 7.54 2.64 -9.83
CA SER A 445 8.63 3.25 -10.60
C SER A 445 9.18 4.50 -9.90
N ILE A 446 10.47 4.52 -9.57
CA ILE A 446 11.12 5.73 -9.02
C ILE A 446 11.12 6.86 -10.06
N ASP A 447 11.34 6.54 -11.33
CA ASP A 447 11.29 7.48 -12.46
C ASP A 447 9.91 8.16 -12.60
N GLN A 448 8.81 7.49 -12.23
CA GLN A 448 7.49 8.12 -12.22
C GLN A 448 7.27 9.07 -11.03
N VAL A 449 7.87 8.77 -9.87
CA VAL A 449 7.91 9.70 -8.73
C VAL A 449 8.75 10.93 -9.09
N GLU A 450 9.90 10.75 -9.74
CA GLU A 450 10.77 11.82 -10.25
C GLU A 450 10.02 12.73 -11.23
N GLN A 451 9.39 12.16 -12.26
CA GLN A 451 8.56 12.89 -13.23
C GLN A 451 7.43 13.70 -12.59
N THR A 452 6.94 13.28 -11.42
CA THR A 452 5.94 14.03 -10.67
C THR A 452 6.54 15.31 -10.09
N LEU A 453 7.68 15.20 -9.41
CA LEU A 453 8.37 16.36 -8.82
C LEU A 453 8.76 17.38 -9.90
N ASP A 454 9.35 16.90 -11.00
CA ASP A 454 9.78 17.70 -12.15
C ASP A 454 8.58 18.44 -12.81
N LYS A 455 7.42 17.79 -12.87
CA LYS A 455 6.20 18.37 -13.46
C LYS A 455 5.62 19.48 -12.59
N PHE A 456 5.46 19.26 -11.29
CA PHE A 456 4.90 20.25 -10.37
C PHE A 456 5.85 21.43 -10.10
N ALA A 457 7.16 21.22 -10.18
CA ALA A 457 8.14 22.31 -10.16
C ALA A 457 7.91 23.36 -11.27
N GLY A 458 7.32 22.95 -12.41
CA GLY A 458 6.91 23.86 -13.49
C GLY A 458 5.87 24.92 -13.10
N LEU A 459 5.07 24.67 -12.05
CA LEU A 459 4.06 25.61 -11.53
C LEU A 459 4.65 26.63 -10.55
N GLY A 460 5.83 26.36 -9.97
CA GLY A 460 6.47 27.22 -8.96
C GLY A 460 5.78 27.20 -7.59
N VAL A 461 5.03 26.13 -7.30
CA VAL A 461 4.50 25.81 -5.96
C VAL A 461 5.55 25.07 -5.14
N LEU A 462 5.40 25.06 -3.81
CA LEU A 462 6.17 24.19 -2.93
C LEU A 462 5.73 22.73 -3.11
N GLN A 463 6.63 21.78 -2.84
CA GLN A 463 6.29 20.36 -2.85
C GLN A 463 6.69 19.70 -1.53
N SER A 464 5.96 18.68 -1.10
CA SER A 464 6.34 17.81 0.01
C SER A 464 5.90 16.38 -0.26
N VAL A 465 6.71 15.43 0.16
CA VAL A 465 6.28 14.03 0.30
C VAL A 465 5.69 13.88 1.69
N THR A 466 4.40 13.56 1.77
CA THR A 466 3.59 13.78 2.98
C THR A 466 3.35 12.52 3.80
N GLU A 467 3.26 11.33 3.17
CA GLU A 467 2.77 10.11 3.80
C GLU A 467 3.55 8.84 3.35
N LEU A 468 4.88 8.95 3.20
CA LEU A 468 5.70 7.90 2.60
C LEU A 468 5.69 6.61 3.42
N ASP A 469 5.22 5.54 2.80
CA ASP A 469 5.46 4.16 3.21
C ASP A 469 5.67 3.26 1.97
N ILE A 470 6.42 2.16 2.14
CA ILE A 470 6.81 1.29 1.02
C ILE A 470 6.49 -0.16 1.34
N ALA A 471 5.32 -0.62 0.93
CA ALA A 471 4.84 -1.98 1.17
C ALA A 471 5.79 -3.02 0.55
N ILE A 472 6.15 -4.04 1.35
CA ILE A 472 6.97 -5.18 0.92
C ILE A 472 6.11 -6.30 0.29
N GLY A 473 4.79 -6.16 0.36
CA GLY A 473 3.84 -7.14 -0.17
C GLY A 473 3.83 -8.40 0.68
N ALA A 474 3.65 -8.23 1.99
CA ALA A 474 3.59 -9.35 2.91
C ALA A 474 2.36 -10.24 2.63
N PRO A 475 2.47 -11.57 2.79
CA PRO A 475 1.36 -12.48 2.56
C PRO A 475 0.30 -12.33 3.66
N GLY A 476 -0.88 -12.91 3.39
CA GLY A 476 -2.02 -12.85 4.31
C GLY A 476 -1.80 -13.60 5.63
N GLU A 477 -2.73 -13.40 6.56
CA GLU A 477 -2.74 -14.07 7.86
C GLU A 477 -2.55 -15.61 7.75
N GLY A 478 -1.73 -16.17 8.63
CA GLY A 478 -1.50 -17.63 8.71
C GLY A 478 -0.59 -18.21 7.62
N VAL A 479 -0.08 -17.40 6.70
CA VAL A 479 0.88 -17.81 5.65
C VAL A 479 2.32 -17.58 6.12
N GLU A 480 3.20 -18.58 5.96
CA GLU A 480 4.63 -18.39 6.22
C GLU A 480 5.22 -17.41 5.19
N PHE A 481 6.09 -16.49 5.64
CA PHE A 481 6.78 -15.52 4.77
C PHE A 481 8.31 -15.76 4.74
N PRO A 482 8.80 -16.84 4.09
CA PRO A 482 10.22 -17.17 4.09
C PRO A 482 11.09 -16.14 3.35
N GLU A 483 10.51 -15.32 2.47
CA GLU A 483 11.19 -14.24 1.73
C GLU A 483 11.34 -12.93 2.52
N LEU A 484 10.79 -12.80 3.74
CA LEU A 484 10.76 -11.54 4.50
C LEU A 484 12.10 -10.80 4.52
N GLU A 485 13.20 -11.48 4.88
CA GLU A 485 14.55 -10.89 4.91
C GLU A 485 15.01 -10.40 3.53
N ALA A 486 14.69 -11.14 2.46
CA ALA A 486 15.04 -10.72 1.10
C ALA A 486 14.26 -9.46 0.68
N ARG A 487 12.97 -9.39 1.02
CA ARG A 487 12.10 -8.23 0.77
C ARG A 487 12.49 -7.01 1.59
N LEU A 488 12.95 -7.20 2.82
CA LEU A 488 13.52 -6.13 3.64
C LEU A 488 14.85 -5.60 3.07
N VAL A 489 15.72 -6.46 2.52
CA VAL A 489 16.94 -6.02 1.82
C VAL A 489 16.58 -5.26 0.53
N GLU A 490 15.65 -5.78 -0.27
CA GLU A 490 15.10 -5.10 -1.46
C GLU A 490 14.55 -3.71 -1.12
N GLN A 491 13.74 -3.60 -0.05
CA GLN A 491 13.26 -2.32 0.49
C GLN A 491 14.41 -1.38 0.88
N GLY A 492 15.50 -1.89 1.47
CA GLY A 492 16.70 -1.11 1.76
C GLY A 492 17.37 -0.52 0.51
N HIS A 493 17.40 -1.27 -0.59
CA HIS A 493 17.88 -0.79 -1.88
C HIS A 493 16.91 0.21 -2.52
N TYR A 494 15.61 -0.03 -2.42
CA TYR A 494 14.58 0.89 -2.93
C TYR A 494 14.66 2.25 -2.22
N TYR A 495 14.71 2.27 -0.89
CA TYR A 495 14.87 3.51 -0.12
C TYR A 495 16.17 4.25 -0.44
N ARG A 496 17.27 3.53 -0.73
CA ARG A 496 18.53 4.15 -1.19
C ARG A 496 18.34 4.92 -2.49
N ASP A 497 17.72 4.29 -3.48
CA ASP A 497 17.58 4.90 -4.81
C ASP A 497 16.54 6.02 -4.79
N LEU A 498 15.42 5.84 -4.08
CA LEU A 498 14.40 6.88 -3.88
C LEU A 498 14.96 8.12 -3.16
N PHE A 499 15.71 7.94 -2.06
CA PHE A 499 16.37 9.05 -1.36
C PHE A 499 17.66 9.55 -2.04
N ALA A 500 18.14 8.89 -3.10
CA ALA A 500 19.13 9.51 -3.99
C ALA A 500 18.41 10.53 -4.90
N MET A 501 17.32 10.11 -5.55
CA MET A 501 16.48 10.98 -6.39
C MET A 501 15.93 12.19 -5.61
N TYR A 502 15.35 12.00 -4.41
CA TYR A 502 14.86 13.12 -3.61
C TYR A 502 15.94 14.14 -3.24
N ARG A 503 17.21 13.72 -3.08
CA ARG A 503 18.32 14.66 -2.83
C ARG A 503 18.75 15.42 -4.07
N GLU A 504 18.62 14.82 -5.25
CA GLU A 504 18.81 15.53 -6.52
C GLU A 504 17.71 16.58 -6.75
N HIS A 505 16.54 16.41 -6.11
CA HIS A 505 15.38 17.32 -6.12
C HIS A 505 15.19 18.12 -4.82
N ALA A 506 16.22 18.22 -3.97
CA ALA A 506 16.13 18.87 -2.65
C ALA A 506 15.79 20.36 -2.73
N ASP A 507 16.08 21.05 -3.85
CA ASP A 507 15.68 22.44 -4.06
C ASP A 507 14.19 22.62 -4.44
N GLN A 508 13.45 21.51 -4.58
CA GLN A 508 12.03 21.46 -4.91
C GLN A 508 11.16 20.93 -3.76
N LEU A 509 11.77 20.29 -2.74
CA LEU A 509 11.09 19.61 -1.64
C LEU A 509 11.28 20.33 -0.29
N GLU A 510 10.18 20.71 0.37
CA GLU A 510 10.21 21.28 1.72
C GLU A 510 10.31 20.22 2.82
N SER A 511 9.69 19.05 2.60
CA SER A 511 9.71 17.93 3.55
C SER A 511 9.49 16.58 2.88
N VAL A 512 10.00 15.53 3.53
CA VAL A 512 9.62 14.13 3.32
C VAL A 512 9.15 13.59 4.66
N THR A 513 7.92 13.09 4.76
CA THR A 513 7.34 12.55 5.99
C THR A 513 6.99 11.09 5.78
N VAL A 514 7.36 10.21 6.71
CA VAL A 514 6.98 8.79 6.69
C VAL A 514 5.69 8.55 7.47
N TRP A 515 4.79 7.71 6.96
CA TRP A 515 3.46 7.50 7.55
C TRP A 515 3.45 6.46 8.69
N GLY A 516 4.17 6.81 9.75
CA GLY A 516 4.26 6.05 10.99
C GLY A 516 5.70 5.98 11.51
N LEU A 517 5.84 5.71 12.80
CA LEU A 517 7.14 5.69 13.48
C LEU A 517 7.90 4.35 13.31
N HIS A 518 7.20 3.22 13.31
CA HIS A 518 7.77 1.87 13.14
C HIS A 518 6.71 0.88 12.63
N ASP A 519 7.12 -0.27 12.08
CA ASP A 519 6.22 -1.19 11.34
C ASP A 519 4.94 -1.57 12.09
N GLY A 520 5.01 -1.95 13.38
CA GLY A 520 3.85 -2.21 14.24
C GLY A 520 2.94 -1.01 14.56
N ARG A 521 3.20 0.15 13.97
CA ARG A 521 2.34 1.34 14.00
C ARG A 521 1.80 1.69 12.61
N SER A 522 2.25 1.05 11.53
CA SER A 522 1.76 1.35 10.18
C SER A 522 0.31 0.90 10.01
N TRP A 523 -0.50 1.78 9.42
CA TRP A 523 -1.88 1.50 9.00
C TRP A 523 -2.00 0.34 7.99
N LEU A 524 -0.93 0.03 7.24
CA LEU A 524 -0.87 -1.11 6.32
C LEU A 524 -0.79 -2.47 7.03
N ARG A 525 -0.50 -2.49 8.34
CA ARG A 525 -0.47 -3.70 9.15
C ARG A 525 -1.83 -3.95 9.80
N SER A 526 -2.55 -4.93 9.28
CA SER A 526 -3.90 -5.32 9.70
C SER A 526 -3.93 -6.78 10.20
N GLU A 527 -5.08 -7.23 10.74
CA GLU A 527 -5.35 -8.65 10.99
C GLU A 527 -5.05 -9.51 9.75
N THR A 528 -5.44 -9.02 8.57
CA THR A 528 -5.24 -9.71 7.28
C THR A 528 -3.82 -9.59 6.71
N ARG A 529 -2.98 -8.66 7.18
CA ARG A 529 -1.60 -8.43 6.74
C ARG A 529 -0.65 -8.23 7.95
N PRO A 530 -0.53 -9.21 8.85
CA PRO A 530 0.15 -9.03 10.15
C PRO A 530 1.67 -8.95 10.05
N LEU A 531 2.24 -9.24 8.88
CA LEU A 531 3.68 -9.24 8.58
C LEU A 531 4.11 -8.10 7.64
N GLU A 532 3.21 -7.16 7.32
CA GLU A 532 3.57 -5.99 6.52
C GLU A 532 4.54 -5.08 7.28
N ALA A 533 5.59 -4.64 6.60
CA ALA A 533 6.73 -3.96 7.22
C ALA A 533 7.22 -2.79 6.37
N PRO A 534 6.45 -1.69 6.24
CA PRO A 534 6.65 -0.69 5.20
C PRO A 534 7.50 0.53 5.63
N LEU A 535 7.93 0.60 6.91
CA LEU A 535 8.57 1.79 7.51
C LEU A 535 10.08 1.61 7.77
N LEU A 536 10.72 2.62 8.36
CA LEU A 536 12.18 2.67 8.55
C LEU A 536 12.69 1.87 9.76
N PHE A 537 11.83 1.60 10.73
CA PHE A 537 12.16 0.95 12.00
C PHE A 537 11.22 -0.24 12.26
N GLY A 538 11.75 -1.31 12.84
CA GLY A 538 10.97 -2.50 13.19
C GLY A 538 10.20 -2.35 14.50
N ASP A 539 9.39 -3.35 14.84
CA ASP A 539 8.63 -3.44 16.10
C ASP A 539 9.49 -3.30 17.37
N ASP A 540 10.78 -3.60 17.26
CA ASP A 540 11.77 -3.54 18.33
C ASP A 540 12.46 -2.16 18.48
N LEU A 541 11.98 -1.18 17.69
CA LEU A 541 12.47 0.19 17.54
C LEU A 541 13.90 0.32 16.98
N ARG A 542 14.41 -0.72 16.31
CA ARG A 542 15.73 -0.69 15.65
C ARG A 542 15.63 -0.35 14.17
N SER A 543 16.75 0.12 13.63
CA SER A 543 16.89 0.46 12.22
C SER A 543 16.79 -0.77 11.31
N LYS A 544 15.94 -0.68 10.28
CA LYS A 544 15.86 -1.65 9.18
C LYS A 544 16.85 -1.33 8.07
N TRP A 545 16.96 -2.20 7.07
CA TRP A 545 17.71 -1.91 5.84
C TRP A 545 17.19 -0.66 5.13
N ALA A 546 15.88 -0.38 5.20
CA ALA A 546 15.26 0.89 4.75
C ALA A 546 15.98 2.13 5.29
N TYR A 547 16.14 2.23 6.62
CA TYR A 547 16.90 3.31 7.26
C TYR A 547 18.35 3.37 6.77
N TRP A 548 19.02 2.22 6.61
CA TRP A 548 20.42 2.18 6.15
C TRP A 548 20.57 2.59 4.68
N GLY A 549 19.55 2.33 3.84
CA GLY A 549 19.46 2.85 2.48
C GLY A 549 19.48 4.37 2.43
N ILE A 550 18.84 5.04 3.38
CA ILE A 550 18.86 6.52 3.47
C ILE A 550 20.21 7.02 4.00
N VAL A 551 20.75 6.40 5.06
CA VAL A 551 21.82 6.97 5.90
C VAL A 551 23.23 6.53 5.51
N ASP A 552 23.44 5.25 5.22
CA ASP A 552 24.74 4.69 4.82
C ASP A 552 24.52 3.46 3.94
N PRO A 553 24.31 3.66 2.63
CA PRO A 553 24.04 2.58 1.68
C PRO A 553 25.14 1.51 1.63
N THR A 554 26.34 1.80 2.15
CA THR A 554 27.45 0.84 2.18
C THR A 554 27.25 -0.28 3.21
N ARG A 555 26.20 -0.17 4.04
CA ARG A 555 25.76 -1.19 5.01
C ARG A 555 24.71 -2.15 4.47
N LEU A 556 24.10 -1.86 3.31
CA LEU A 556 23.14 -2.78 2.69
C LEU A 556 23.83 -4.10 2.34
N PRO A 557 23.21 -5.27 2.63
CA PRO A 557 23.61 -6.54 2.06
C PRO A 557 23.51 -6.49 0.53
N GLU A 558 24.20 -7.40 -0.17
CA GLU A 558 23.85 -7.64 -1.58
C GLU A 558 22.41 -8.17 -1.62
N VAL A 559 21.55 -7.60 -2.48
CA VAL A 559 20.24 -8.20 -2.81
C VAL A 559 20.51 -9.66 -3.17
N PRO A 560 19.83 -10.64 -2.54
CA PRO A 560 20.03 -12.04 -2.88
C PRO A 560 19.84 -12.26 -4.38
N ASP A 561 20.71 -13.07 -5.01
CA ASP A 561 20.46 -13.63 -6.34
C ASP A 561 19.24 -14.57 -6.23
N THR A 562 18.03 -14.00 -6.14
CA THR A 562 16.84 -14.63 -6.69
C THR A 562 17.11 -14.77 -8.18
N GLU A 563 16.93 -15.98 -8.72
CA GLU A 563 16.93 -16.12 -10.18
C GLU A 563 15.87 -15.14 -10.70
N THR A 564 16.27 -14.22 -11.61
CA THR A 564 15.34 -13.26 -12.25
C THR A 564 14.05 -14.00 -12.55
N PRO A 565 12.89 -13.56 -12.04
CA PRO A 565 11.67 -14.35 -12.13
C PRO A 565 11.51 -14.85 -13.55
N GLU A 566 11.41 -16.18 -13.74
CA GLU A 566 10.94 -16.67 -15.02
C GLU A 566 9.54 -16.08 -15.17
N PHE A 567 9.39 -15.10 -16.06
CA PHE A 567 8.08 -14.59 -16.43
C PHE A 567 7.46 -15.55 -17.43
N ALA A 568 6.14 -15.79 -17.35
CA ALA A 568 5.50 -16.67 -18.32
C ALA A 568 5.71 -16.12 -19.73
N ARG A 569 6.08 -17.01 -20.65
CA ARG A 569 6.45 -16.64 -22.01
C ARG A 569 5.58 -17.41 -23.01
N VAL A 570 5.00 -16.67 -23.95
CA VAL A 570 4.27 -17.21 -25.09
C VAL A 570 5.00 -16.85 -26.37
N GLN A 571 5.31 -17.87 -27.19
CA GLN A 571 5.78 -17.65 -28.54
C GLN A 571 4.59 -17.29 -29.43
N VAL A 572 4.63 -16.15 -30.10
CA VAL A 572 3.58 -15.68 -31.00
C VAL A 572 4.07 -15.91 -32.44
N PRO A 573 3.46 -16.82 -33.23
CA PRO A 573 3.90 -17.12 -34.59
C PRO A 573 3.54 -16.04 -35.61
N LEU A 574 4.35 -15.93 -36.66
CA LEU A 574 4.11 -15.06 -37.79
C LEU A 574 2.92 -15.58 -38.61
N ALA A 575 1.94 -14.72 -38.87
CA ALA A 575 0.75 -15.05 -39.65
C ALA A 575 1.08 -15.21 -41.14
N ASP A 576 0.71 -16.35 -41.74
CA ASP A 576 0.84 -16.62 -43.19
C ASP A 576 -0.05 -15.65 -44.01
N ALA A 577 -1.14 -15.16 -43.41
CA ALA A 577 -1.94 -14.02 -43.82
C ALA A 577 -2.62 -13.38 -42.61
N ALA A 578 -2.74 -12.04 -42.59
CA ALA A 578 -3.50 -11.31 -41.59
C ALA A 578 -4.96 -11.81 -41.49
N PRO A 579 -5.47 -12.14 -40.29
CA PRO A 579 -6.85 -12.59 -40.11
C PRO A 579 -7.86 -11.48 -40.42
N ALA A 580 -9.04 -11.87 -40.86
CA ALA A 580 -10.21 -11.00 -40.86
C ALA A 580 -10.67 -10.77 -39.41
N ILE A 581 -10.89 -9.50 -39.03
CA ILE A 581 -11.47 -9.14 -37.73
C ILE A 581 -12.96 -8.90 -37.97
N ASP A 582 -13.77 -9.97 -37.93
CA ASP A 582 -15.21 -9.91 -38.20
C ASP A 582 -16.10 -10.72 -37.24
N GLY A 583 -15.49 -11.44 -36.28
CA GLY A 583 -16.15 -12.20 -35.22
C GLY A 583 -16.31 -13.70 -35.54
N GLU A 584 -15.86 -14.17 -36.71
CA GLU A 584 -16.01 -15.55 -37.16
C GLU A 584 -14.65 -16.26 -37.21
N ARG A 585 -14.43 -17.24 -36.32
CA ARG A 585 -13.17 -18.02 -36.31
C ARG A 585 -12.92 -18.69 -37.65
N GLU A 586 -11.92 -18.18 -38.36
CA GLU A 586 -11.42 -18.74 -39.62
C GLU A 586 -10.16 -19.59 -39.46
N ALA A 587 -9.76 -20.26 -40.54
CA ALA A 587 -8.66 -21.23 -40.55
C ALA A 587 -7.26 -20.61 -40.31
N ALA A 588 -7.11 -19.28 -40.40
CA ALA A 588 -5.86 -18.62 -40.03
C ALA A 588 -5.51 -18.84 -38.53
N TRP A 589 -6.54 -18.94 -37.68
CA TRP A 589 -6.39 -19.23 -36.25
C TRP A 589 -6.05 -20.69 -35.92
N ASP A 590 -5.95 -21.58 -36.92
CA ASP A 590 -5.47 -22.97 -36.71
C ASP A 590 -3.92 -23.05 -36.61
N GLU A 591 -3.22 -22.00 -37.04
CA GLU A 591 -1.75 -21.88 -37.00
C GLU A 591 -1.26 -20.97 -35.84
N ALA A 592 -2.19 -20.27 -35.18
CA ALA A 592 -1.93 -19.44 -34.01
C ALA A 592 -1.57 -20.27 -32.77
N ASN A 593 -0.78 -19.68 -31.86
CA ASN A 593 -0.46 -20.32 -30.58
C ASN A 593 -1.49 -19.93 -29.51
N THR A 594 -1.89 -20.86 -28.63
CA THR A 594 -3.00 -20.63 -27.70
C THR A 594 -2.59 -20.76 -26.24
N VAL A 595 -2.99 -19.78 -25.42
CA VAL A 595 -2.86 -19.76 -23.95
C VAL A 595 -4.24 -19.65 -23.31
N ALA A 596 -4.37 -19.87 -22.00
CA ALA A 596 -5.66 -19.81 -21.29
C ALA A 596 -5.62 -18.82 -20.11
N THR A 597 -6.73 -18.15 -19.84
CA THR A 597 -6.90 -17.32 -18.63
C THR A 597 -7.28 -18.17 -17.42
N ASP A 598 -6.35 -19.02 -16.99
CA ASP A 598 -6.56 -19.95 -15.86
C ASP A 598 -6.20 -19.34 -14.49
N VAL A 599 -5.53 -18.18 -14.42
CA VAL A 599 -5.21 -17.49 -13.16
C VAL A 599 -6.46 -16.77 -12.65
N VAL A 600 -6.91 -17.12 -11.43
CA VAL A 600 -8.10 -16.53 -10.80
C VAL A 600 -7.68 -15.37 -9.91
N ILE A 601 -8.23 -14.18 -10.18
CA ILE A 601 -8.06 -12.97 -9.38
C ILE A 601 -9.30 -12.73 -8.50
N GLU A 602 -10.47 -12.89 -9.09
CA GLU A 602 -11.78 -12.66 -8.46
C GLU A 602 -12.76 -13.73 -8.98
N GLY A 603 -13.77 -14.10 -8.18
CA GLY A 603 -14.77 -15.11 -8.53
C GLY A 603 -14.35 -16.55 -8.24
N ASP A 604 -15.10 -17.53 -8.78
CA ASP A 604 -14.89 -18.97 -8.55
C ASP A 604 -14.57 -19.76 -9.84
N GLU A 605 -14.47 -21.10 -9.73
CA GLU A 605 -14.17 -21.99 -10.87
C GLU A 605 -15.23 -22.00 -11.99
N SER A 606 -16.41 -21.41 -11.78
CA SER A 606 -17.53 -21.43 -12.72
C SER A 606 -17.74 -20.13 -13.53
N GLY A 607 -17.03 -19.06 -13.18
CA GLY A 607 -17.08 -17.77 -13.89
C GLY A 607 -16.35 -17.74 -15.25
N ALA A 608 -16.51 -16.64 -15.97
CA ALA A 608 -16.07 -16.44 -17.35
C ALA A 608 -14.54 -16.60 -17.52
N LYS A 609 -14.11 -17.33 -18.56
CA LYS A 609 -12.69 -17.56 -18.88
C LYS A 609 -12.45 -17.78 -20.37
N ALA A 610 -11.23 -17.58 -20.86
CA ALA A 610 -10.91 -17.66 -22.29
C ALA A 610 -9.76 -18.62 -22.62
N ASP A 611 -9.89 -19.32 -23.74
CA ASP A 611 -8.73 -19.74 -24.55
C ASP A 611 -8.39 -18.57 -25.51
N VAL A 612 -7.14 -18.13 -25.53
CA VAL A 612 -6.67 -16.98 -26.32
C VAL A 612 -5.62 -17.41 -27.34
N SER A 613 -5.98 -17.38 -28.62
CA SER A 613 -5.09 -17.67 -29.74
C SER A 613 -4.38 -16.40 -30.21
N LEU A 614 -3.05 -16.43 -30.38
CA LEU A 614 -2.19 -15.30 -30.71
C LEU A 614 -1.38 -15.57 -31.99
N MET A 615 -1.25 -14.54 -32.84
CA MET A 615 -0.33 -14.48 -33.98
C MET A 615 0.09 -13.02 -34.28
N TRP A 616 1.10 -12.76 -35.11
CA TRP A 616 1.56 -11.39 -35.45
C TRP A 616 1.93 -11.22 -36.92
N ASP A 617 1.99 -9.99 -37.41
CA ASP A 617 2.68 -9.63 -38.66
C ASP A 617 3.47 -8.31 -38.52
N GLU A 618 4.16 -7.85 -39.59
CA GLU A 618 4.97 -6.62 -39.56
C GLU A 618 4.22 -5.36 -39.10
N GLY A 619 2.88 -5.35 -39.09
CA GLY A 619 2.03 -4.22 -38.74
C GLY A 619 1.10 -4.43 -37.54
N ALA A 620 0.86 -5.65 -37.06
CA ALA A 620 -0.06 -5.89 -35.94
C ALA A 620 0.23 -7.16 -35.10
N LEU A 621 -0.19 -7.10 -33.83
CA LEU A 621 -0.41 -8.26 -32.97
C LEU A 621 -1.90 -8.63 -33.04
N TYR A 622 -2.19 -9.92 -33.20
CA TYR A 622 -3.55 -10.44 -33.31
C TYR A 622 -3.88 -11.35 -32.12
N ALA A 623 -5.08 -11.19 -31.57
CA ALA A 623 -5.61 -12.03 -30.50
C ALA A 623 -7.06 -12.45 -30.78
N LEU A 624 -7.36 -13.74 -30.60
CA LEU A 624 -8.70 -14.32 -30.63
C LEU A 624 -9.00 -14.92 -29.27
N PHE A 625 -9.95 -14.32 -28.55
CA PHE A 625 -10.48 -14.84 -27.30
C PHE A 625 -11.72 -15.67 -27.58
N GLU A 626 -11.71 -16.95 -27.22
CA GLU A 626 -12.90 -17.81 -27.15
C GLU A 626 -13.33 -17.92 -25.68
N VAL A 627 -14.27 -17.06 -25.26
CA VAL A 627 -14.71 -16.97 -23.87
C VAL A 627 -15.83 -17.97 -23.60
N THR A 628 -15.62 -18.81 -22.59
CA THR A 628 -16.64 -19.65 -21.97
C THR A 628 -17.21 -18.91 -20.77
N ASP A 629 -18.52 -18.68 -20.80
CA ASP A 629 -19.26 -17.85 -19.86
C ASP A 629 -20.73 -18.30 -19.81
N PRO A 630 -21.28 -18.66 -18.63
CA PRO A 630 -22.68 -19.09 -18.50
C PRO A 630 -23.71 -17.94 -18.53
N GLN A 631 -23.32 -16.67 -18.35
CA GLN A 631 -24.24 -15.55 -18.14
C GLN A 631 -23.67 -14.19 -18.58
N LEU A 632 -24.05 -13.74 -19.78
CA LEU A 632 -23.64 -12.43 -20.31
C LEU A 632 -24.42 -11.25 -19.69
N ASP A 633 -23.70 -10.23 -19.24
CA ASP A 633 -24.17 -8.96 -18.68
C ASP A 633 -23.33 -7.75 -19.16
N GLU A 634 -24.01 -6.73 -19.68
CA GLU A 634 -23.45 -5.41 -20.04
C GLU A 634 -24.11 -4.26 -19.27
N SER A 635 -24.79 -4.57 -18.15
CA SER A 635 -25.66 -3.61 -17.45
C SER A 635 -24.94 -2.65 -16.50
N SER A 636 -23.69 -2.91 -16.11
CA SER A 636 -22.90 -1.92 -15.38
C SER A 636 -22.60 -0.71 -16.26
N VAL A 637 -22.58 0.47 -15.63
CA VAL A 637 -22.10 1.72 -16.26
C VAL A 637 -20.58 1.73 -16.46
N ASN A 638 -19.85 0.90 -15.71
CA ASN A 638 -18.40 0.80 -15.72
C ASN A 638 -17.96 -0.30 -16.71
N PRO A 639 -17.20 0.02 -17.77
CA PRO A 639 -16.81 -0.97 -18.78
C PRO A 639 -16.02 -2.16 -18.24
N TRP A 640 -15.26 -2.00 -17.15
CA TRP A 640 -14.49 -3.08 -16.51
C TRP A 640 -15.32 -4.02 -15.64
N GLU A 641 -16.61 -3.71 -15.42
CA GLU A 641 -17.57 -4.55 -14.69
C GLU A 641 -18.57 -5.26 -15.63
N GLN A 642 -18.40 -5.08 -16.93
CA GLN A 642 -19.16 -5.77 -17.98
C GLN A 642 -18.39 -7.00 -18.47
N ASP A 643 -19.08 -7.99 -19.02
CA ASP A 643 -18.43 -9.12 -19.68
C ASP A 643 -17.59 -8.65 -20.85
N SER A 644 -16.28 -8.75 -20.66
CA SER A 644 -15.28 -8.17 -21.54
C SER A 644 -13.95 -8.91 -21.43
N VAL A 645 -13.19 -8.82 -22.52
CA VAL A 645 -11.78 -9.22 -22.53
C VAL A 645 -10.89 -7.98 -22.44
N GLU A 646 -9.72 -8.12 -21.83
CA GLU A 646 -8.67 -7.11 -21.89
C GLU A 646 -7.36 -7.68 -22.44
N LEU A 647 -6.65 -6.85 -23.19
CA LEU A 647 -5.29 -7.09 -23.66
C LEU A 647 -4.41 -5.95 -23.17
N PHE A 648 -3.28 -6.32 -22.56
CA PHE A 648 -2.27 -5.40 -22.06
C PHE A 648 -0.99 -5.59 -22.85
N LEU A 649 -0.39 -4.52 -23.38
CA LEU A 649 0.84 -4.60 -24.17
C LEU A 649 1.86 -3.56 -23.72
N SER A 650 3.09 -4.01 -23.43
CA SER A 650 4.28 -3.17 -23.23
C SER A 650 5.30 -3.43 -24.34
N PRO A 651 5.31 -2.64 -25.43
CA PRO A 651 6.25 -2.83 -26.52
C PRO A 651 7.71 -2.73 -26.06
N GLY A 652 8.51 -3.76 -26.36
CA GLY A 652 9.90 -3.86 -25.90
C GLY A 652 10.07 -4.41 -24.48
N ASN A 653 8.97 -4.78 -23.79
CA ASN A 653 8.99 -5.44 -22.47
C ASN A 653 9.70 -4.59 -21.41
N ALA A 654 9.33 -3.30 -21.32
CA ALA A 654 10.07 -2.28 -20.57
C ALA A 654 10.07 -2.50 -19.04
N ARG A 655 8.95 -2.99 -18.49
CA ARG A 655 8.79 -3.37 -17.06
C ARG A 655 9.16 -2.25 -16.08
N GLU A 656 8.68 -1.05 -16.40
CA GLU A 656 9.05 0.18 -15.68
C GLU A 656 8.45 0.28 -14.27
N GLY A 657 7.52 -0.61 -13.89
CA GLY A 657 6.89 -0.64 -12.56
C GLY A 657 5.56 0.13 -12.49
N GLY A 658 5.31 0.99 -13.48
CA GLY A 658 4.02 1.54 -13.85
C GLY A 658 3.87 1.49 -15.38
N TYR A 659 2.80 2.06 -15.93
CA TYR A 659 2.66 2.22 -17.38
C TYR A 659 3.64 3.28 -17.91
N GLY A 660 4.46 2.88 -18.88
CA GLY A 660 5.31 3.79 -19.65
C GLY A 660 4.56 4.44 -20.82
N ASP A 661 5.24 5.34 -21.53
CA ASP A 661 4.67 6.13 -22.65
C ASP A 661 4.18 5.31 -23.86
N ALA A 662 4.46 4.00 -23.89
CA ALA A 662 4.08 3.08 -24.95
C ALA A 662 3.20 1.91 -24.47
N ASP A 663 2.81 1.88 -23.19
CA ASP A 663 2.07 0.76 -22.60
C ASP A 663 0.55 0.97 -22.72
N GLY A 664 -0.15 0.00 -23.33
CA GLY A 664 -1.58 0.09 -23.62
C GLY A 664 -2.43 -0.96 -22.88
N GLN A 665 -3.62 -0.54 -22.45
CA GLN A 665 -4.69 -1.41 -21.93
C GLN A 665 -5.93 -1.27 -22.84
N TYR A 666 -6.37 -2.39 -23.41
CA TYR A 666 -7.45 -2.45 -24.40
C TYR A 666 -8.55 -3.38 -23.92
N ARG A 667 -9.78 -2.87 -23.74
CA ARG A 667 -10.93 -3.66 -23.33
C ARG A 667 -12.00 -3.71 -24.42
N VAL A 668 -12.55 -4.91 -24.66
CA VAL A 668 -13.62 -5.12 -25.64
C VAL A 668 -14.74 -5.96 -24.99
N SER A 669 -15.97 -5.45 -24.96
CA SER A 669 -17.13 -6.19 -24.45
C SER A 669 -17.58 -7.30 -25.42
N PHE A 670 -18.40 -8.24 -24.93
CA PHE A 670 -19.06 -9.23 -25.79
C PHE A 670 -19.98 -8.62 -26.87
N THR A 671 -20.37 -7.35 -26.73
CA THR A 671 -21.13 -6.55 -27.71
C THR A 671 -20.24 -5.69 -28.63
N ASN A 672 -18.92 -5.90 -28.59
CA ASN A 672 -17.89 -5.16 -29.33
C ASN A 672 -17.81 -3.66 -28.98
N ALA A 673 -18.15 -3.29 -27.74
CA ALA A 673 -17.86 -1.96 -27.23
C ALA A 673 -16.39 -1.89 -26.79
N VAL A 674 -15.62 -0.98 -27.41
CA VAL A 674 -14.22 -0.76 -27.08
C VAL A 674 -14.12 0.32 -25.99
N SER A 675 -13.31 0.05 -24.96
CA SER A 675 -12.83 1.05 -24.00
C SER A 675 -11.32 0.89 -23.80
N LEU A 676 -10.63 1.98 -23.49
CA LEU A 676 -9.21 1.97 -23.18
C LEU A 676 -9.00 2.12 -21.66
N GLY A 677 -7.88 1.61 -21.17
CA GLY A 677 -7.42 1.88 -19.82
C GLY A 677 -7.04 3.35 -19.63
N GLY A 678 -7.17 3.83 -18.39
CA GLY A 678 -6.87 5.22 -18.06
C GLY A 678 -5.41 5.49 -17.67
N ASN A 679 -4.52 4.49 -17.65
CA ASN A 679 -3.24 4.55 -16.96
C ASN A 679 -1.98 4.73 -17.85
N GLY A 680 -2.10 4.62 -19.17
CA GLY A 680 -0.96 4.87 -20.08
C GLY A 680 -1.40 5.21 -21.52
N PRO A 681 -0.47 5.68 -22.38
CA PRO A 681 -0.81 6.09 -23.74
C PRO A 681 -1.12 4.92 -24.68
N ASP A 682 -1.77 5.22 -25.79
CA ASP A 682 -2.18 4.22 -26.76
C ASP A 682 -0.96 3.59 -27.48
N SER A 683 -0.63 2.34 -27.13
CA SER A 683 0.42 1.53 -27.77
C SER A 683 0.21 1.29 -29.28
N GLY A 684 -1.02 1.45 -29.77
CA GLY A 684 -1.37 1.37 -31.19
C GLY A 684 -2.88 1.26 -31.46
N GLU A 685 -3.33 1.67 -32.65
CA GLU A 685 -4.76 1.63 -33.02
C GLU A 685 -5.32 0.20 -32.93
N LEU A 686 -6.40 0.05 -32.15
CA LEU A 686 -7.15 -1.21 -31.97
C LEU A 686 -8.26 -1.36 -33.02
N THR A 687 -8.34 -2.53 -33.65
CA THR A 687 -9.53 -2.97 -34.41
C THR A 687 -10.09 -4.24 -33.76
N SER A 688 -11.41 -4.29 -33.51
CA SER A 688 -12.04 -5.45 -32.87
C SER A 688 -13.39 -5.84 -33.49
N ALA A 689 -13.73 -7.11 -33.33
CA ALA A 689 -15.05 -7.68 -33.63
C ALA A 689 -15.44 -8.68 -32.53
N ALA A 690 -16.73 -8.79 -32.20
CA ALA A 690 -17.23 -9.74 -31.21
C ALA A 690 -18.50 -10.45 -31.68
N ALA A 691 -18.67 -11.69 -31.23
CA ALA A 691 -19.84 -12.53 -31.54
C ALA A 691 -20.21 -13.43 -30.35
N VAL A 692 -21.49 -13.50 -30.01
CA VAL A 692 -22.00 -14.43 -28.98
C VAL A 692 -21.96 -15.87 -29.50
N THR A 693 -21.50 -16.80 -28.67
CA THR A 693 -21.39 -18.24 -28.98
C THR A 693 -22.42 -19.07 -28.20
N ASP A 694 -22.49 -20.38 -28.45
CA ASP A 694 -23.36 -21.30 -27.69
C ASP A 694 -22.93 -21.46 -26.21
N THR A 695 -21.73 -20.98 -25.83
CA THR A 695 -21.10 -21.21 -24.52
C THR A 695 -20.53 -19.94 -23.87
N GLY A 696 -20.82 -18.76 -24.40
CA GLY A 696 -20.24 -17.48 -23.98
C GLY A 696 -20.13 -16.53 -25.17
N TYR A 697 -18.93 -16.02 -25.45
CA TYR A 697 -18.69 -15.09 -26.56
C TYR A 697 -17.28 -15.22 -27.14
N ARG A 698 -17.08 -14.63 -28.31
CA ARG A 698 -15.80 -14.51 -29.00
C ARG A 698 -15.45 -13.04 -29.16
N VAL A 699 -14.17 -12.72 -29.03
CA VAL A 699 -13.61 -11.42 -29.45
C VAL A 699 -12.37 -11.66 -30.32
N GLU A 700 -12.34 -11.02 -31.48
CA GLU A 700 -11.15 -10.89 -32.32
C GLU A 700 -10.58 -9.47 -32.19
N VAL A 701 -9.26 -9.38 -32.09
CA VAL A 701 -8.50 -8.13 -31.93
C VAL A 701 -7.33 -8.12 -32.91
N ALA A 702 -7.13 -6.98 -33.57
CA ALA A 702 -5.87 -6.58 -34.17
C ALA A 702 -5.39 -5.29 -33.51
N LEU A 703 -4.22 -5.33 -32.88
CA LEU A 703 -3.56 -4.19 -32.25
C LEU A 703 -2.36 -3.76 -33.11
N THR A 704 -2.37 -2.52 -33.60
CA THR A 704 -1.33 -2.00 -34.49
C THR A 704 0.02 -1.93 -33.80
N LEU A 705 1.08 -2.42 -34.45
CA LEU A 705 2.47 -2.30 -33.99
C LEU A 705 3.18 -1.17 -34.73
N ALA A 706 3.99 -0.37 -34.02
CA ALA A 706 4.79 0.69 -34.61
C ALA A 706 5.98 0.15 -35.43
N GLU A 707 6.55 0.98 -36.31
CA GLU A 707 7.67 0.60 -37.19
C GLU A 707 8.86 0.06 -36.37
N GLY A 708 9.15 -1.24 -36.52
CA GLY A 708 10.24 -1.94 -35.83
C GLY A 708 9.84 -2.70 -34.57
N GLN A 709 8.57 -2.66 -34.14
CA GLN A 709 8.05 -3.51 -33.05
C GLN A 709 7.65 -4.91 -33.56
N GLY A 710 7.01 -4.99 -34.74
CA GLY A 710 6.70 -6.24 -35.42
C GLY A 710 7.92 -6.82 -36.12
N VAL A 711 8.81 -7.49 -35.39
CA VAL A 711 9.97 -8.21 -35.94
C VAL A 711 10.25 -9.52 -35.21
N VAL A 712 10.77 -10.52 -35.93
CA VAL A 712 11.19 -11.81 -35.37
C VAL A 712 12.23 -11.60 -34.28
N GLY A 713 11.98 -12.15 -33.08
CA GLY A 713 12.79 -12.02 -31.88
C GLY A 713 12.53 -10.74 -31.08
N ALA A 714 11.48 -9.98 -31.39
CA ALA A 714 10.98 -8.95 -30.48
C ALA A 714 10.32 -9.59 -29.26
N GLU A 715 10.53 -8.99 -28.09
CA GLU A 715 9.88 -9.35 -26.83
C GLU A 715 9.04 -8.16 -26.38
N HIS A 716 7.75 -8.38 -26.12
CA HIS A 716 6.82 -7.40 -25.59
C HIS A 716 6.24 -7.92 -24.27
N GLY A 717 6.03 -7.05 -23.28
CA GLY A 717 5.26 -7.40 -22.10
C GLY A 717 3.81 -7.63 -22.51
N LEU A 718 3.20 -8.72 -22.05
CA LEU A 718 1.83 -9.10 -22.40
C LEU A 718 1.07 -9.57 -21.16
N GLU A 719 -0.15 -9.10 -20.98
CA GLU A 719 -1.15 -9.74 -20.12
C GLU A 719 -2.50 -9.85 -20.86
N LEU A 720 -3.32 -10.84 -20.50
CA LEU A 720 -4.60 -11.14 -21.13
C LEU A 720 -5.64 -11.41 -20.03
N GLN A 721 -6.77 -10.73 -20.04
CA GLN A 721 -7.77 -10.81 -18.97
C GLN A 721 -9.18 -11.06 -19.51
N VAL A 722 -10.01 -11.68 -18.69
CA VAL A 722 -11.47 -11.76 -18.83
C VAL A 722 -12.10 -11.17 -17.57
N ASN A 723 -13.07 -10.28 -17.74
CA ASN A 723 -13.97 -9.82 -16.69
C ASN A 723 -15.30 -10.57 -16.83
N ASP A 724 -15.87 -10.96 -15.68
CA ASP A 724 -17.16 -11.64 -15.52
C ASP A 724 -18.15 -10.68 -14.83
N GLY A 725 -19.29 -10.41 -15.47
CA GLY A 725 -20.32 -9.47 -15.01
C GLY A 725 -21.62 -10.16 -14.53
N THR A 726 -22.19 -9.71 -13.42
CA THR A 726 -23.50 -10.18 -12.93
C THR A 726 -24.28 -9.08 -12.22
N ASP A 727 -25.55 -8.91 -12.64
CA ASP A 727 -26.52 -7.97 -12.07
C ASP A 727 -25.97 -6.51 -11.94
N GLY A 728 -25.12 -6.11 -12.88
CA GLY A 728 -24.54 -4.77 -12.96
C GLY A 728 -23.31 -4.52 -12.08
N ALA A 729 -22.63 -5.58 -11.60
CA ALA A 729 -21.34 -5.51 -10.93
C ALA A 729 -20.40 -6.60 -11.46
N ARG A 730 -19.09 -6.44 -11.26
CA ARG A 730 -18.14 -7.51 -11.57
C ARG A 730 -18.22 -8.62 -10.52
N THR A 731 -18.22 -9.86 -10.98
CA THR A 731 -18.27 -11.08 -10.13
C THR A 731 -17.09 -12.00 -10.32
N GLY A 732 -16.26 -11.78 -11.34
CA GLY A 732 -15.01 -12.51 -11.53
C GLY A 732 -14.00 -11.78 -12.41
N VAL A 733 -12.74 -12.15 -12.23
CA VAL A 733 -11.61 -11.71 -13.05
C VAL A 733 -10.65 -12.87 -13.20
N ARG A 734 -10.24 -13.14 -14.44
CA ARG A 734 -9.22 -14.13 -14.75
C ARG A 734 -8.16 -13.60 -15.70
N THR A 735 -6.91 -13.86 -15.39
CA THR A 735 -5.73 -13.45 -16.17
C THR A 735 -5.01 -14.66 -16.77
N TRP A 736 -4.13 -14.43 -17.73
CA TRP A 736 -3.24 -15.45 -18.27
C TRP A 736 -2.07 -15.72 -17.31
N TYR A 737 -1.48 -14.66 -16.74
CA TYR A 737 -0.27 -14.82 -15.91
C TYR A 737 -0.26 -14.01 -14.61
N ASP A 738 -0.42 -12.68 -14.64
CA ASP A 738 -0.31 -11.81 -13.45
C ASP A 738 -1.35 -12.20 -12.38
N PRO A 739 -0.93 -12.72 -11.21
CA PRO A 739 -1.83 -13.15 -10.14
C PRO A 739 -2.22 -12.00 -9.19
N THR A 740 -1.70 -10.78 -9.40
CA THR A 740 -1.93 -9.66 -8.48
C THR A 740 -3.23 -8.90 -8.75
N GLY A 741 -3.78 -9.03 -9.97
CA GLY A 741 -4.92 -8.22 -10.40
C GLY A 741 -4.58 -6.73 -10.58
N LEU A 742 -3.30 -6.37 -10.60
CA LEU A 742 -2.80 -4.99 -10.72
C LEU A 742 -2.31 -4.66 -12.13
N SER A 743 -2.50 -5.55 -13.11
CA SER A 743 -2.15 -5.30 -14.51
C SER A 743 -2.79 -4.06 -15.13
N TRP A 744 -3.92 -3.57 -14.61
CA TRP A 744 -4.48 -2.27 -15.00
C TRP A 744 -3.64 -1.07 -14.53
N ASN A 745 -2.74 -1.22 -13.56
CA ASN A 745 -1.93 -0.17 -12.96
C ASN A 745 -0.40 -0.33 -13.17
N THR A 746 0.10 -1.57 -13.29
CA THR A 746 1.54 -1.85 -13.44
C THR A 746 1.84 -2.96 -14.44
N ASN A 747 2.95 -2.79 -15.18
CA ASN A 747 3.50 -3.77 -16.11
C ASN A 747 4.51 -4.75 -15.46
N ALA A 748 4.83 -4.58 -14.17
CA ALA A 748 5.91 -5.30 -13.49
C ALA A 748 5.77 -6.84 -13.58
N ASN A 749 4.53 -7.31 -13.46
CA ASN A 749 4.17 -8.73 -13.41
C ASN A 749 3.66 -9.30 -14.75
N TRP A 750 3.70 -8.54 -15.85
CA TRP A 750 3.22 -9.06 -17.15
C TRP A 750 4.09 -10.22 -17.64
N GLY A 751 3.49 -11.11 -18.43
CA GLY A 751 4.21 -12.14 -19.17
C GLY A 751 5.00 -11.55 -20.35
N ILE A 752 5.53 -12.40 -21.21
CA ILE A 752 6.31 -12.02 -22.39
C ILE A 752 5.71 -12.65 -23.65
N ALA A 753 5.31 -11.83 -24.60
CA ALA A 753 5.09 -12.22 -25.98
C ALA A 753 6.43 -12.19 -26.73
N GLU A 754 6.92 -13.36 -27.18
CA GLU A 754 8.10 -13.47 -28.06
C GLU A 754 7.62 -13.68 -29.50
N LEU A 755 7.88 -12.73 -30.39
CA LEU A 755 7.47 -12.82 -31.80
C LEU A 755 8.41 -13.76 -32.57
N VAL A 756 7.89 -14.86 -33.12
CA VAL A 756 8.68 -15.91 -33.82
C VAL A 756 8.20 -16.15 -35.26
N GLU A 757 9.03 -16.76 -36.11
CA GLU A 757 8.60 -17.22 -37.45
C GLU A 757 7.64 -18.41 -37.34
N GLU A 758 8.06 -19.46 -36.63
CA GLU A 758 7.27 -20.66 -36.33
C GLU A 758 7.43 -20.99 -34.83
N VAL A 759 6.46 -21.68 -34.23
CA VAL A 759 6.51 -22.12 -32.83
C VAL A 759 7.46 -23.32 -32.66
N ASP A 760 8.39 -23.26 -31.70
CA ASP A 760 9.35 -24.34 -31.47
C ASP A 760 8.69 -25.57 -30.77
N GLU A 761 8.91 -26.78 -31.31
CA GLU A 761 8.44 -28.06 -30.75
C GLU A 761 9.07 -28.34 -29.35
N GLY A 762 8.50 -27.75 -28.30
CA GLY A 762 8.88 -27.97 -26.89
C GLY A 762 8.93 -26.71 -26.02
N ASP A 763 8.80 -25.51 -26.60
CA ASP A 763 8.77 -24.24 -25.87
C ASP A 763 7.50 -23.41 -26.10
N GLY A 764 6.75 -23.68 -27.17
CA GLY A 764 5.61 -22.83 -27.56
C GLY A 764 4.47 -22.66 -26.57
N GLY A 765 4.09 -23.70 -25.83
CA GLY A 765 2.79 -23.80 -25.14
C GLY A 765 2.62 -22.98 -23.86
N GLY A 766 3.06 -21.72 -23.83
CA GLY A 766 2.87 -20.81 -22.70
C GLY A 766 3.49 -21.36 -21.41
N LYS A 767 4.82 -21.48 -21.35
CA LYS A 767 5.47 -22.01 -20.14
C LYS A 767 5.25 -21.07 -18.97
N LEU A 768 4.30 -21.44 -18.10
CA LEU A 768 4.39 -21.10 -16.69
C LEU A 768 5.72 -21.66 -16.15
N PRO A 769 6.46 -20.90 -15.32
CA PRO A 769 7.76 -21.30 -14.80
C PRO A 769 7.78 -22.69 -14.20
N THR A 770 8.84 -23.45 -14.49
CA THR A 770 9.06 -24.76 -13.85
C THR A 770 10.02 -24.67 -12.66
N THR A 771 9.91 -23.57 -11.90
CA THR A 771 10.65 -23.29 -10.67
C THR A 771 9.69 -23.22 -9.47
N GLY A 772 9.76 -24.24 -8.60
CA GLY A 772 9.04 -24.24 -7.32
C GLY A 772 7.60 -24.75 -7.38
N LEU A 773 7.37 -25.93 -6.80
CA LEU A 773 6.04 -26.30 -6.29
C LEU A 773 5.70 -25.34 -5.14
N GLY A 774 4.90 -24.29 -5.38
CA GLY A 774 4.61 -23.34 -4.30
C GLY A 774 3.83 -22.05 -4.59
N LEU A 775 3.28 -21.80 -5.79
CA LEU A 775 2.42 -20.61 -6.01
C LEU A 775 1.01 -20.94 -6.54
N THR A 776 0.52 -22.14 -6.22
CA THR A 776 -0.88 -22.54 -6.42
C THR A 776 -1.47 -23.02 -5.11
N VAL A 777 -2.68 -22.54 -4.80
CA VAL A 777 -3.43 -22.74 -3.54
C VAL A 777 -2.95 -21.90 -2.35
N ALA A 778 -3.32 -20.61 -2.34
CA ALA A 778 -3.31 -19.75 -1.15
C ALA A 778 -4.58 -18.87 -0.98
N PHE A 779 -5.66 -19.07 -1.75
CA PHE A 779 -6.92 -18.30 -1.57
C PHE A 779 -8.25 -19.11 -1.62
N ALA A 780 -8.20 -20.44 -1.75
CA ALA A 780 -9.40 -21.30 -1.74
C ALA A 780 -9.39 -22.29 -0.56
N GLY A 781 -9.44 -21.76 0.67
CA GLY A 781 -9.16 -22.51 1.91
C GLY A 781 -10.31 -22.70 2.91
N ALA A 782 -11.49 -22.09 2.71
CA ALA A 782 -12.51 -21.99 3.77
C ALA A 782 -13.65 -23.04 3.76
N ALA A 783 -13.69 -24.00 2.81
CA ALA A 783 -14.93 -24.73 2.52
C ALA A 783 -14.90 -26.28 2.50
N VAL A 784 -13.75 -26.97 2.63
CA VAL A 784 -13.67 -28.44 2.32
C VAL A 784 -13.16 -29.33 3.47
N LEU A 785 -12.83 -28.79 4.65
CA LEU A 785 -12.30 -29.56 5.79
C LEU A 785 -13.36 -30.36 6.61
N ALA A 786 -14.42 -30.84 5.94
CA ALA A 786 -15.51 -31.60 6.56
C ALA A 786 -15.63 -33.09 6.14
N LEU A 787 -14.86 -33.57 5.13
CA LEU A 787 -15.09 -34.91 4.54
C LEU A 787 -13.87 -35.85 4.41
N ALA A 788 -12.66 -35.44 4.80
CA ALA A 788 -11.47 -36.32 4.74
C ALA A 788 -11.35 -37.33 5.91
N GLY A 789 -12.21 -37.25 6.93
CA GLY A 789 -12.13 -38.08 8.15
C GLY A 789 -12.61 -39.54 8.04
N ALA A 790 -13.06 -40.00 6.86
CA ALA A 790 -13.85 -41.24 6.75
C ALA A 790 -13.43 -42.23 5.65
N ALA A 791 -12.22 -42.16 5.09
CA ALA A 791 -11.74 -43.18 4.15
C ALA A 791 -10.21 -43.37 4.11
N THR A 792 -9.69 -44.32 4.91
CA THR A 792 -8.79 -45.43 4.48
C THR A 792 -8.16 -46.09 5.71
N LEU A 793 -8.89 -47.04 6.30
CA LEU A 793 -8.36 -47.96 7.31
C LEU A 793 -8.63 -49.39 6.83
N VAL A 794 -7.63 -50.27 6.93
CA VAL A 794 -7.60 -51.65 6.37
C VAL A 794 -7.40 -51.64 4.83
N THR A 795 -6.32 -52.16 4.25
CA THR A 795 -6.08 -53.62 4.16
C THR A 795 -4.61 -54.02 3.88
N VAL A 796 -3.93 -54.57 4.90
CA VAL A 796 -3.03 -55.76 4.85
C VAL A 796 -1.77 -55.74 3.94
N ARG A 797 -0.62 -55.50 4.61
CA ARG A 797 0.55 -56.42 4.73
C ARG A 797 0.89 -57.34 3.53
N ARG A 798 2.16 -57.31 3.08
CA ARG A 798 3.20 -58.35 3.39
C ARG A 798 4.56 -58.19 2.66
N ARG A 799 5.64 -58.24 3.49
CA ARG A 799 6.97 -58.90 3.25
C ARG A 799 7.91 -58.26 2.22
N ARG A 800 9.25 -58.28 2.37
CA ARG A 800 10.21 -58.82 3.39
C ARG A 800 11.53 -58.03 3.21
N ALA A 801 12.18 -57.44 4.22
CA ALA A 801 12.91 -58.01 5.36
C ALA A 801 14.39 -58.41 5.09
N ALA A 802 15.33 -57.64 5.67
CA ALA A 802 16.65 -58.04 6.22
C ALA A 802 17.31 -56.80 6.87
N ALA A 803 18.07 -56.83 7.98
CA ALA A 803 18.22 -57.88 9.00
C ALA A 803 19.01 -57.36 10.24
N TRP A 804 18.43 -57.53 11.45
CA TRP A 804 19.11 -57.81 12.75
C TRP A 804 19.95 -56.66 13.37
N GLY A 805 20.16 -56.50 14.68
CA GLY A 805 19.89 -57.25 15.93
C GLY A 805 20.95 -56.74 16.96
N GLU A 806 20.76 -56.68 18.28
CA GLU A 806 19.92 -57.44 19.23
C GLU A 806 18.89 -56.58 19.98
#